data_AF-A0A2E3HZ34-F1
#
_entry.id   AF-A0A2E3HZ34-F1
#
_cell.length_a   1.000
_cell.length_b   1.000
_cell.length_c   1.000
_cell.angle_alpha   90.00
_cell.angle_beta   90.00
_cell.angle_gamma   90.00
#
_symmetry.space_group_name_H-M   'P 1'
#
loop_
_entity.id
_entity.type
_entity.pdbx_description
1 polymer ?
#
loop_
_entity_poly.entity_id
_entity_poly.type
_entity_poly.pdbx_seq_one_letter_code
_entity_poly.pdbx_strand_id
1 'polypeptide(L)'
;MLLNTTSFGSSCRHIVLIVLAFTFVLSGPVSSQFLRDPQLFLQDRRILIGTDVRAIGMGSARTAGPTGAGSELWNPGLIGILDKTEFTLTSLPFTKESGDREGAVSLAMNLTQLQVSSTDVGNISISSWVDGWGVDDSKSRMMLIGYGLDLQNGFSAGMSIRHHRRSFKTITKIGWGLDLGATYTSILPRLGDRVLFGLAFSDIGGRFWQEGKLVKDEKMPLILRLGSTYYIDANTPFSVDLAWHDDHGYERSDRLRFHLGIERSFFDNLLFRMGYSGLMSYEKFTEGTWTHGVGFRRGNTQIDYAYVNNQSDVGSHWLSIAVNWLTPTLSDKFVSASVIVMPDKLESRVMVSEKAISPNGDGIRDQTQFNFVVREEREWQLEIQDRQNKIVRQFSGKGTPSVPINWLGKDASQDIVVDGVYDVYLLGVDQREIKQQLSSKAQVVIDTKPISFEIVADPIILTGLGDNNKQDAPTALVVHAKISESIQVDHWVLQFFAGEDLVDEVEGQGNPSVPLMLDFPKQYVVHADIEYSCVVVLCDLAGNCATQLSEVQLIDLRDKTVRGRQEQRGLVLTLPEIIFDTDSAKVKSEFHDTLIQIADTLLAYPEALVIIEGHTDNVGDTNYNLVLSEKRANAVMDYLIVNFTIDPNRVSAVGYGETRGITENDTSEDRQKNRRVEIILSTDQKQLDQVDKKLTYFYTLLVGSFKDRSNAEAFADSVELLELDHSTRIVKVEVYGETRYRVTIGSFSQKADAGYLIKSLENLLKVNPIMIMARD
;
A
#
# COMPACT_ATOMS: atom_id res chain seq x y z
N MET A 1 25.86 -20.55 6.90
CA MET A 1 25.40 -21.82 6.31
C MET A 1 26.10 -21.97 4.98
N LEU A 2 27.12 -22.82 4.98
CA LEU A 2 28.24 -22.79 4.05
C LEU A 2 28.04 -23.78 2.89
N LEU A 3 28.15 -23.23 1.68
CA LEU A 3 28.66 -23.82 0.44
C LEU A 3 28.98 -25.33 0.53
N ASN A 4 28.09 -26.16 -0.01
CA ASN A 4 28.37 -27.56 -0.27
C ASN A 4 29.30 -27.62 -1.51
N THR A 5 30.59 -27.79 -1.29
CA THR A 5 31.66 -27.52 -2.26
C THR A 5 31.85 -28.60 -3.34
N THR A 6 30.97 -29.59 -3.46
CA THR A 6 31.24 -30.79 -4.26
C THR A 6 31.04 -30.66 -5.78
N SER A 7 30.42 -29.59 -6.29
CA SER A 7 30.11 -29.44 -7.73
C SER A 7 30.99 -28.47 -8.53
N PHE A 8 31.94 -27.76 -7.92
CA PHE A 8 32.76 -26.80 -8.67
C PHE A 8 33.80 -27.51 -9.54
N GLY A 9 33.72 -27.31 -10.86
CA GLY A 9 34.79 -27.64 -11.80
C GLY A 9 36.11 -27.00 -11.38
N SER A 10 37.22 -27.71 -11.58
CA SER A 10 38.55 -27.35 -11.08
C SER A 10 38.95 -25.91 -11.41
N SER A 11 38.59 -25.37 -12.57
CA SER A 11 38.91 -24.00 -12.99
C SER A 11 38.21 -22.91 -12.16
N CYS A 12 36.96 -23.12 -11.72
CA CYS A 12 36.23 -22.14 -10.89
C CYS A 12 36.74 -22.09 -9.44
N ARG A 13 37.19 -23.23 -8.88
CA ARG A 13 37.80 -23.25 -7.55
C ARG A 13 39.06 -22.38 -7.47
N HIS A 14 39.87 -22.39 -8.53
CA HIS A 14 41.12 -21.62 -8.56
C HIS A 14 40.85 -20.11 -8.65
N ILE A 15 39.84 -19.67 -9.41
CA ILE A 15 39.51 -18.24 -9.53
C ILE A 15 38.98 -17.68 -8.19
N VAL A 16 38.07 -18.41 -7.53
CA VAL A 16 37.52 -17.99 -6.22
C VAL A 16 38.61 -17.97 -5.14
N LEU A 17 39.52 -18.95 -5.13
CA LEU A 17 40.65 -18.98 -4.20
C LEU A 17 41.68 -17.88 -4.46
N ILE A 18 41.97 -17.55 -5.73
CA ILE A 18 42.91 -16.47 -6.09
C ILE A 18 42.33 -15.10 -5.70
N VAL A 19 41.03 -14.88 -5.89
CA VAL A 19 40.36 -13.61 -5.53
C VAL A 19 40.26 -13.47 -4.00
N LEU A 20 39.89 -14.53 -3.27
CA LEU A 20 39.90 -14.52 -1.79
C LEU A 20 41.31 -14.28 -1.24
N ALA A 21 42.35 -14.89 -1.84
CA ALA A 21 43.74 -14.68 -1.45
C ALA A 21 44.23 -13.25 -1.74
N PHE A 22 43.91 -12.67 -2.90
CA PHE A 22 44.27 -11.29 -3.23
C PHE A 22 43.57 -10.27 -2.32
N THR A 23 42.30 -10.52 -1.96
CA THR A 23 41.53 -9.66 -1.05
C THR A 23 42.10 -9.73 0.38
N PHE A 24 42.61 -10.90 0.81
CA PHE A 24 43.25 -11.08 2.11
C PHE A 24 44.62 -10.38 2.18
N VAL A 25 45.43 -10.41 1.11
CA VAL A 25 46.75 -9.77 1.05
C VAL A 25 46.65 -8.23 1.17
N LEU A 26 45.58 -7.62 0.67
CA LEU A 26 45.34 -6.17 0.79
C LEU A 26 44.88 -5.72 2.19
N SER A 27 44.65 -6.65 3.13
CA SER A 27 44.12 -6.38 4.48
C SER A 27 45.19 -6.24 5.59
N GLY A 28 46.47 -6.44 5.27
CA GLY A 28 47.59 -6.42 6.22
C GLY A 28 47.83 -5.07 6.93
N PRO A 29 48.41 -5.07 8.15
CA PRO A 29 48.69 -3.86 8.92
C PRO A 29 49.92 -3.10 8.39
N VAL A 30 49.86 -1.77 8.40
CA VAL A 30 51.02 -0.87 8.21
C VAL A 30 51.18 -0.06 9.48
N SER A 31 52.40 -0.01 10.04
CA SER A 31 52.73 0.76 11.24
C SER A 31 53.27 2.14 10.88
N SER A 32 52.91 3.16 11.67
CA SER A 32 53.84 4.23 12.05
C SER A 32 53.26 5.13 13.15
N GLN A 33 54.17 5.58 14.01
CA GLN A 33 54.00 6.50 15.15
C GLN A 33 54.02 7.97 14.71
N PHE A 34 53.21 8.82 15.37
CA PHE A 34 53.54 10.10 16.03
C PHE A 34 52.33 11.06 16.06
N LEU A 35 52.24 11.84 17.15
CA LEU A 35 51.10 12.61 17.64
C LEU A 35 50.98 14.02 17.03
N ARG A 36 49.73 14.46 16.75
CA ARG A 36 49.06 15.68 17.29
C ARG A 36 47.79 16.10 16.51
N ASP A 37 46.78 16.48 17.29
CA ASP A 37 45.45 17.10 17.04
C ASP A 37 44.35 16.39 16.21
N PRO A 38 43.10 16.21 16.72
CA PRO A 38 42.09 15.33 16.12
C PRO A 38 40.72 15.97 15.75
N GLN A 39 40.59 17.29 15.55
CA GLN A 39 39.25 17.93 15.56
C GLN A 39 38.67 18.50 14.26
N LEU A 40 39.28 18.41 13.07
CA LEU A 40 38.80 19.23 11.94
C LEU A 40 38.59 18.58 10.56
N PHE A 41 38.77 17.27 10.40
CA PHE A 41 38.55 16.63 9.09
C PHE A 41 38.02 15.23 9.32
N LEU A 42 36.78 14.94 8.86
CA LEU A 42 36.24 13.60 8.51
C LEU A 42 34.70 13.62 8.29
N GLN A 43 34.15 14.67 7.66
CA GLN A 43 32.84 14.58 7.00
C GLN A 43 33.11 14.67 5.50
N ASP A 44 33.27 13.51 4.86
CA ASP A 44 33.62 13.42 3.45
C ASP A 44 32.40 13.79 2.59
N ARG A 45 32.24 15.09 2.32
CA ARG A 45 31.20 15.67 1.47
C ARG A 45 31.46 15.33 -0.01
N ARG A 46 31.53 14.05 -0.35
CA ARG A 46 31.69 13.64 -1.75
C ARG A 46 30.36 13.76 -2.46
N ILE A 47 30.23 14.69 -3.40
CA ILE A 47 29.03 14.75 -4.25
C ILE A 47 28.88 13.44 -5.02
N LEU A 48 29.98 12.90 -5.55
CA LEU A 48 29.99 11.63 -6.28
C LEU A 48 30.09 10.44 -5.34
N ILE A 49 29.36 9.39 -5.69
CA ILE A 49 29.34 8.11 -4.98
C ILE A 49 29.78 7.05 -5.96
N GLY A 50 30.83 6.29 -5.62
CA GLY A 50 31.22 5.16 -6.42
C GLY A 50 32.70 4.98 -6.66
N THR A 51 33.02 3.77 -7.08
CA THR A 51 34.32 3.38 -7.63
C THR A 51 34.17 2.76 -9.02
N ASP A 52 32.98 2.78 -9.60
CA ASP A 52 32.74 2.37 -10.98
C ASP A 52 32.83 3.62 -11.88
N VAL A 53 33.83 3.65 -12.75
CA VAL A 53 34.11 4.78 -13.64
C VAL A 53 32.99 5.00 -14.66
N ARG A 54 32.26 3.96 -15.05
CA ARG A 54 31.04 4.10 -15.85
C ARG A 54 29.96 4.85 -15.07
N ALA A 55 29.79 4.53 -13.79
CA ALA A 55 28.83 5.24 -12.93
C ALA A 55 29.25 6.70 -12.73
N ILE A 56 30.54 6.93 -12.44
CA ILE A 56 31.10 8.27 -12.24
C ILE A 56 30.94 9.14 -13.50
N GLY A 57 31.19 8.59 -14.69
CA GLY A 57 30.97 9.31 -15.95
C GLY A 57 29.51 9.70 -16.21
N MET A 58 28.56 9.01 -15.57
CA MET A 58 27.12 9.28 -15.58
C MET A 58 26.66 10.04 -14.33
N GLY A 59 27.55 10.78 -13.66
CA GLY A 59 27.20 11.57 -12.47
C GLY A 59 26.78 10.70 -11.28
N SER A 60 27.25 9.45 -11.18
CA SER A 60 26.85 8.50 -10.13
C SER A 60 25.35 8.13 -10.10
N ALA A 61 24.58 8.40 -11.17
CA ALA A 61 23.17 8.01 -11.29
C ALA A 61 23.04 6.51 -11.66
N ARG A 62 23.02 5.64 -10.65
CA ARG A 62 23.06 4.17 -10.84
C ARG A 62 22.22 3.36 -9.84
N THR A 63 21.31 4.00 -9.12
CA THR A 63 20.38 3.31 -8.20
C THR A 63 19.39 2.46 -8.98
N ALA A 64 18.91 2.99 -10.11
CA ALA A 64 18.50 2.19 -11.25
C ALA A 64 19.56 2.41 -12.33
N GLY A 65 19.99 1.37 -13.03
CA GLY A 65 20.99 1.53 -14.08
C GLY A 65 21.47 0.23 -14.69
N PRO A 66 22.38 0.32 -15.68
CA PRO A 66 23.05 -0.84 -16.20
C PRO A 66 23.79 -1.62 -15.11
N THR A 67 23.58 -2.93 -15.10
CA THR A 67 24.22 -3.89 -14.20
C THR A 67 25.73 -3.99 -14.45
N GLY A 68 26.45 -4.40 -13.42
CA GLY A 68 27.90 -4.62 -13.48
C GLY A 68 28.53 -4.84 -12.11
N ALA A 69 29.84 -5.08 -12.12
CA ALA A 69 30.61 -5.22 -10.90
C ALA A 69 30.57 -3.94 -10.05
N GLY A 70 30.28 -4.07 -8.75
CA GLY A 70 30.16 -2.92 -7.84
C GLY A 70 28.75 -2.34 -7.73
N SER A 71 27.76 -2.84 -8.49
CA SER A 71 26.37 -2.34 -8.44
C SER A 71 25.77 -2.38 -7.03
N GLU A 72 26.22 -3.30 -6.18
CA GLU A 72 25.81 -3.43 -4.78
C GLU A 72 26.07 -2.17 -3.94
N LEU A 73 27.02 -1.33 -4.35
CA LEU A 73 27.32 -0.08 -3.65
C LEU A 73 26.16 0.92 -3.75
N TRP A 74 25.44 0.91 -4.88
CA TRP A 74 24.29 1.77 -5.15
C TRP A 74 22.98 1.08 -4.78
N ASN A 75 22.77 -0.13 -5.31
CA ASN A 75 21.55 -0.91 -5.12
C ASN A 75 21.85 -2.41 -5.30
N PRO A 76 21.87 -3.23 -4.22
CA PRO A 76 22.10 -4.67 -4.33
C PRO A 76 20.99 -5.40 -5.09
N GLY A 77 19.81 -4.79 -5.30
CA GLY A 77 18.76 -5.33 -6.18
C GLY A 77 19.18 -5.45 -7.65
N LEU A 78 20.20 -4.72 -8.10
CA LEU A 78 20.77 -4.87 -9.46
C LEU A 78 21.54 -6.18 -9.65
N ILE A 79 21.96 -6.84 -8.57
CA ILE A 79 22.66 -8.13 -8.64
C ILE A 79 21.72 -9.20 -9.20
N GLY A 80 20.44 -9.21 -8.82
CA GLY A 80 19.50 -10.24 -9.26
C GLY A 80 19.29 -10.29 -10.77
N ILE A 81 19.35 -9.14 -11.46
CA ILE A 81 19.22 -9.01 -12.92
C ILE A 81 20.57 -8.92 -13.66
N LEU A 82 21.67 -9.30 -13.00
CA LEU A 82 23.01 -9.31 -13.60
C LEU A 82 23.04 -10.25 -14.82
N ASP A 83 23.40 -9.71 -15.97
CA ASP A 83 23.41 -10.39 -17.28
C ASP A 83 24.77 -10.97 -17.68
N LYS A 84 25.82 -10.69 -16.89
CA LYS A 84 27.20 -11.05 -17.20
C LYS A 84 28.01 -11.34 -15.94
N THR A 85 29.02 -12.20 -16.07
CA THR A 85 30.10 -12.29 -15.07
C THR A 85 31.19 -11.28 -15.42
N GLU A 86 31.44 -10.33 -14.52
CA GLU A 86 32.33 -9.20 -14.73
C GLU A 86 33.30 -9.03 -13.57
N PHE A 87 34.59 -8.93 -13.90
CA PHE A 87 35.64 -8.48 -12.99
C PHE A 87 36.07 -7.08 -13.39
N THR A 88 36.07 -6.14 -12.46
CA THR A 88 36.47 -4.76 -12.68
C THR A 88 37.59 -4.37 -11.73
N LEU A 89 38.65 -3.79 -12.30
CA LEU A 89 39.69 -3.10 -11.57
C LEU A 89 39.55 -1.61 -11.87
N THR A 90 39.31 -0.81 -10.84
CA THR A 90 39.29 0.65 -10.94
C THR A 90 40.53 1.24 -10.29
N SER A 91 41.22 2.08 -11.04
CA SER A 91 42.26 2.97 -10.53
C SER A 91 41.72 4.39 -10.39
N LEU A 92 41.96 4.95 -9.21
CA LEU A 92 42.36 6.32 -8.89
C LEU A 92 41.94 7.48 -9.80
N PRO A 93 41.35 8.57 -9.24
CA PRO A 93 41.55 9.89 -9.81
C PRO A 93 43.04 10.26 -9.77
N PHE A 94 43.72 10.43 -10.91
CA PHE A 94 45.04 11.08 -10.92
C PHE A 94 44.87 12.59 -10.99
N THR A 95 45.22 13.29 -9.91
CA THR A 95 45.38 14.76 -9.88
C THR A 95 46.86 15.11 -9.66
N LYS A 96 47.24 16.36 -9.91
CA LYS A 96 48.64 16.80 -9.74
C LYS A 96 49.02 17.05 -8.28
N GLU A 97 48.06 17.13 -7.35
CA GLU A 97 48.29 17.68 -6.00
C GLU A 97 47.77 16.85 -4.81
N SER A 98 46.85 15.88 -4.97
CA SER A 98 46.37 15.07 -3.83
C SER A 98 47.11 13.74 -3.69
N GLY A 99 47.73 13.52 -2.53
CA GLY A 99 48.33 12.24 -2.12
C GLY A 99 47.31 11.11 -1.89
N ASP A 100 46.02 11.45 -1.90
CA ASP A 100 44.91 10.52 -1.71
C ASP A 100 44.77 9.59 -2.91
N ARG A 101 44.98 8.30 -2.60
CA ARG A 101 44.92 7.24 -3.59
C ARG A 101 43.81 6.25 -3.26
N GLU A 102 42.69 6.37 -3.97
CA GLU A 102 41.58 5.41 -4.06
C GLU A 102 41.67 4.33 -5.16
N GLY A 103 41.46 3.07 -4.81
CA GLY A 103 41.32 1.98 -5.78
C GLY A 103 40.18 1.03 -5.40
N ALA A 104 39.59 0.38 -6.39
CA ALA A 104 38.59 -0.64 -6.14
C ALA A 104 38.77 -1.86 -7.02
N VAL A 105 38.38 -3.01 -6.46
CA VAL A 105 38.30 -4.28 -7.15
C VAL A 105 36.89 -4.82 -6.91
N SER A 106 36.20 -5.19 -7.98
CA SER A 106 34.84 -5.68 -7.93
C SER A 106 34.69 -6.91 -8.82
N LEU A 107 33.95 -7.90 -8.34
CA LEU A 107 33.61 -9.13 -9.06
C LEU A 107 32.12 -9.38 -8.90
N ALA A 108 31.39 -9.38 -10.01
CA ALA A 108 29.99 -9.80 -10.06
C ALA A 108 29.89 -11.09 -10.89
N MET A 109 29.19 -12.09 -10.36
CA MET A 109 29.11 -13.43 -10.94
C MET A 109 27.65 -13.79 -11.21
N ASN A 110 27.35 -14.03 -12.49
CA ASN A 110 26.10 -14.68 -12.86
C ASN A 110 26.28 -16.20 -12.74
N LEU A 111 25.67 -16.80 -11.70
CA LEU A 111 25.92 -18.20 -11.34
C LEU A 111 25.28 -19.19 -12.34
N THR A 112 24.15 -18.80 -12.94
CA THR A 112 23.48 -19.56 -14.00
C THR A 112 24.34 -19.61 -15.26
N GLN A 113 24.94 -18.48 -15.64
CA GLN A 113 25.85 -18.37 -16.78
C GLN A 113 27.13 -19.19 -16.59
N LEU A 114 27.63 -19.29 -15.35
CA LEU A 114 28.78 -20.13 -15.01
C LEU A 114 28.44 -21.62 -14.90
N GLN A 115 27.18 -22.01 -15.13
CA GLN A 115 26.66 -23.38 -14.99
C GLN A 115 26.95 -23.98 -13.60
N VAL A 116 27.10 -23.14 -12.57
CA VAL A 116 27.34 -23.57 -11.18
C VAL A 116 26.03 -24.12 -10.58
N SER A 117 24.89 -23.68 -11.09
CA SER A 117 23.55 -24.11 -10.70
C SER A 117 22.65 -24.29 -11.92
N SER A 118 21.75 -25.28 -11.87
CA SER A 118 20.67 -25.51 -12.86
C SER A 118 19.32 -24.95 -12.41
N THR A 119 19.25 -24.35 -11.22
CA THR A 119 18.09 -23.63 -10.68
C THR A 119 18.44 -22.15 -10.52
N ASP A 120 17.45 -21.24 -10.50
CA ASP A 120 17.57 -19.77 -10.29
C ASP A 120 18.12 -19.42 -8.89
N VAL A 121 19.30 -19.94 -8.57
CA VAL A 121 20.12 -19.55 -7.44
C VAL A 121 20.73 -18.22 -7.86
N GLY A 122 20.19 -17.14 -7.31
CA GLY A 122 20.55 -15.78 -7.71
C GLY A 122 22.04 -15.47 -7.67
N ASN A 123 22.38 -14.24 -8.06
CA ASN A 123 23.75 -13.86 -8.37
C ASN A 123 24.49 -13.34 -7.13
N ILE A 124 25.82 -13.33 -7.22
CA ILE A 124 26.71 -12.89 -6.14
C ILE A 124 27.59 -11.74 -6.65
N SER A 125 27.85 -10.76 -5.78
CA SER A 125 28.85 -9.72 -6.04
C SER A 125 29.75 -9.51 -4.83
N ILE A 126 31.01 -9.21 -5.07
CA ILE A 126 32.00 -8.87 -4.04
C ILE A 126 32.77 -7.64 -4.53
N SER A 127 32.85 -6.62 -3.69
CA SER A 127 33.62 -5.41 -3.96
C SER A 127 34.50 -5.03 -2.79
N SER A 128 35.69 -4.53 -3.09
CA SER A 128 36.63 -3.99 -2.12
C SER A 128 37.10 -2.62 -2.60
N TRP A 129 37.00 -1.63 -1.73
CA TRP A 129 37.45 -0.26 -1.94
C TRP A 129 38.52 0.08 -0.90
N VAL A 130 39.59 0.72 -1.36
CA VAL A 130 40.71 1.15 -0.54
C VAL A 130 41.03 2.60 -0.87
N ASP A 131 41.08 3.43 0.15
CA ASP A 131 41.50 4.84 0.11
C ASP A 131 42.75 5.04 0.99
N GLY A 132 43.69 5.88 0.54
CA GLY A 132 44.88 6.27 1.30
C GLY A 132 46.13 5.41 1.09
N TRP A 133 46.52 5.08 -0.16
CA TRP A 133 47.85 4.52 -0.45
C TRP A 133 49.01 5.53 -0.34
N GLY A 134 48.73 6.77 0.05
CA GLY A 134 49.69 7.86 0.23
C GLY A 134 50.41 7.88 1.59
N VAL A 135 51.13 8.98 1.84
CA VAL A 135 51.85 9.26 3.10
C VAL A 135 50.89 9.80 4.18
N ASP A 136 49.62 9.97 3.83
CA ASP A 136 48.61 10.56 4.70
C ASP A 136 48.20 9.62 5.84
N ASP A 137 47.90 10.23 6.99
CA ASP A 137 47.55 9.54 8.23
C ASP A 137 46.14 8.91 8.21
N SER A 138 45.34 9.21 7.18
CA SER A 138 43.96 8.78 7.01
C SER A 138 43.87 7.66 5.96
N LYS A 139 43.26 6.53 6.33
CA LYS A 139 43.01 5.40 5.43
C LYS A 139 41.59 4.88 5.63
N SER A 140 40.86 4.68 4.55
CA SER A 140 39.51 4.10 4.57
C SER A 140 39.48 2.84 3.71
N ARG A 141 38.84 1.78 4.22
CA ARG A 141 38.64 0.54 3.48
C ARG A 141 37.20 0.10 3.64
N MET A 142 36.61 -0.36 2.56
CA MET A 142 35.25 -0.88 2.55
C MET A 142 35.23 -2.20 1.78
N MET A 143 34.55 -3.20 2.32
CA MET A 143 34.29 -4.46 1.63
C MET A 143 32.78 -4.72 1.60
N LEU A 144 32.26 -5.12 0.46
CA LEU A 144 30.87 -5.49 0.27
C LEU A 144 30.79 -6.92 -0.25
N ILE A 145 29.85 -7.68 0.31
CA ILE A 145 29.46 -8.99 -0.21
C ILE A 145 27.95 -8.95 -0.39
N GLY A 146 27.51 -9.08 -1.63
CA GLY A 146 26.12 -8.98 -2.03
C GLY A 146 25.57 -10.26 -2.64
N TYR A 147 24.27 -10.47 -2.46
CA TYR A 147 23.47 -11.50 -3.09
C TYR A 147 22.18 -10.90 -3.62
N GLY A 148 21.78 -11.26 -4.84
CA GLY A 148 20.54 -10.76 -5.46
C GLY A 148 19.77 -11.86 -6.18
N LEU A 149 18.45 -11.75 -6.16
CA LEU A 149 17.49 -12.67 -6.75
C LEU A 149 16.65 -11.94 -7.79
N ASP A 150 16.51 -12.53 -8.98
CA ASP A 150 15.43 -12.17 -9.90
C ASP A 150 14.13 -12.83 -9.41
N LEU A 151 13.14 -12.02 -9.08
CA LEU A 151 11.84 -12.45 -8.56
C LEU A 151 10.79 -12.64 -9.67
N GLN A 152 11.21 -12.57 -10.94
CA GLN A 152 10.36 -12.64 -12.13
C GLN A 152 9.43 -11.42 -12.28
N ASN A 153 8.72 -11.33 -13.41
CA ASN A 153 7.83 -10.21 -13.77
C ASN A 153 8.49 -8.82 -13.67
N GLY A 154 9.80 -8.76 -13.93
CA GLY A 154 10.59 -7.54 -13.90
C GLY A 154 11.03 -7.10 -12.50
N PHE A 155 10.69 -7.83 -11.44
CA PHE A 155 11.14 -7.52 -10.07
C PHE A 155 12.44 -8.22 -9.73
N SER A 156 13.34 -7.52 -9.04
CA SER A 156 14.55 -8.10 -8.47
C SER A 156 14.86 -7.48 -7.13
N ALA A 157 15.36 -8.28 -6.20
CA ALA A 157 15.71 -7.86 -4.86
C ALA A 157 17.11 -8.35 -4.49
N GLY A 158 17.79 -7.63 -3.63
CA GLY A 158 19.11 -8.02 -3.16
C GLY A 158 19.48 -7.42 -1.83
N MET A 159 20.51 -8.00 -1.22
CA MET A 159 21.09 -7.56 0.03
C MET A 159 22.61 -7.59 -0.07
N SER A 160 23.30 -6.71 0.66
CA SER A 160 24.74 -6.81 0.87
C SER A 160 25.16 -6.51 2.29
N ILE A 161 26.18 -7.21 2.75
CA ILE A 161 26.86 -6.91 4.02
C ILE A 161 28.06 -6.04 3.69
N ARG A 162 28.15 -4.91 4.39
CA ARG A 162 29.20 -3.91 4.22
C ARG A 162 30.09 -3.87 5.46
N HIS A 163 31.38 -4.05 5.26
CA HIS A 163 32.39 -3.89 6.29
C HIS A 163 33.16 -2.59 6.04
N HIS A 164 33.21 -1.72 7.05
CA HIS A 164 34.01 -0.51 7.05
C HIS A 164 35.21 -0.68 7.96
N ARG A 165 36.38 -0.20 7.51
CA ARG A 165 37.57 -0.04 8.34
C ARG A 165 38.18 1.33 8.05
N ARG A 166 38.12 2.22 9.03
CA ARG A 166 38.70 3.57 8.96
C ARG A 166 39.85 3.66 9.93
N SER A 167 41.03 3.99 9.43
CA SER A 167 42.22 4.18 10.24
C SER A 167 42.63 5.64 10.14
N PHE A 168 42.75 6.31 11.27
CA PHE A 168 43.32 7.65 11.36
C PHE A 168 44.47 7.61 12.37
N LYS A 169 45.70 7.84 11.90
CA LYS A 169 46.93 7.64 12.66
C LYS A 169 46.97 6.21 13.24
N THR A 170 47.03 6.09 14.57
CA THR A 170 47.02 4.80 15.28
C THR A 170 45.62 4.28 15.58
N ILE A 171 44.58 5.09 15.40
CA ILE A 171 43.21 4.73 15.75
C ILE A 171 42.57 4.01 14.57
N THR A 172 42.17 2.76 14.78
CA THR A 172 41.38 2.01 13.79
C THR A 172 39.97 1.79 14.32
N LYS A 173 39.00 2.22 13.51
CA LYS A 173 37.58 2.02 13.69
C LYS A 173 37.08 0.99 12.69
N ILE A 174 36.29 0.02 13.15
CA ILE A 174 35.63 -0.96 12.29
C ILE A 174 34.13 -0.85 12.44
N GLY A 175 33.40 -1.12 11.37
CA GLY A 175 31.95 -1.06 11.38
C GLY A 175 31.35 -2.09 10.43
N TRP A 176 30.13 -2.49 10.71
CA TRP A 176 29.33 -3.36 9.84
C TRP A 176 28.00 -2.67 9.55
N GLY A 177 27.57 -2.72 8.30
CA GLY A 177 26.29 -2.22 7.83
C GLY A 177 25.61 -3.26 6.94
N LEU A 178 24.29 -3.19 6.86
CA LEU A 178 23.47 -3.97 5.94
C LEU A 178 22.92 -3.03 4.85
N ASP A 179 23.01 -3.45 3.59
CA ASP A 179 22.33 -2.77 2.49
C ASP A 179 21.22 -3.68 1.96
N LEU A 180 20.07 -3.07 1.63
CA LEU A 180 18.92 -3.72 1.02
C LEU A 180 18.53 -2.94 -0.24
N GLY A 181 18.10 -3.65 -1.27
CA GLY A 181 17.83 -3.04 -2.56
C GLY A 181 16.79 -3.81 -3.36
N ALA A 182 16.01 -3.07 -4.12
CA ALA A 182 15.01 -3.61 -5.02
C ALA A 182 15.02 -2.85 -6.35
N THR A 183 14.63 -3.54 -7.42
CA THR A 183 14.47 -2.97 -8.74
C THR A 183 13.21 -3.51 -9.41
N TYR A 184 12.60 -2.69 -10.27
CA TYR A 184 11.44 -3.07 -11.07
C TYR A 184 11.61 -2.59 -12.50
N THR A 185 11.51 -3.50 -13.47
CA THR A 185 11.60 -3.22 -14.90
C THR A 185 10.21 -3.24 -15.52
N SER A 186 9.85 -2.16 -16.20
CA SER A 186 8.63 -2.05 -17.00
C SER A 186 8.97 -1.71 -18.45
N ILE A 187 8.21 -2.24 -19.39
CA ILE A 187 8.38 -1.98 -20.83
C ILE A 187 7.46 -0.81 -21.20
N LEU A 188 7.96 0.16 -21.99
CA LEU A 188 7.20 1.35 -22.40
C LEU A 188 7.03 1.42 -23.93
N PRO A 189 6.08 0.68 -24.54
CA PRO A 189 6.00 0.50 -25.99
C PRO A 189 5.89 1.75 -26.87
N ARG A 190 5.54 2.91 -26.29
CA ARG A 190 5.34 4.18 -27.02
C ARG A 190 6.41 5.24 -26.78
N LEU A 191 7.24 5.06 -25.77
CA LEU A 191 8.17 6.10 -25.30
C LEU A 191 9.62 5.59 -25.32
N GLY A 192 9.92 4.32 -25.08
CA GLY A 192 11.28 3.80 -25.13
C GLY A 192 11.32 2.29 -24.99
N ASP A 193 12.50 1.67 -24.94
CA ASP A 193 12.58 0.21 -24.83
C ASP A 193 12.07 -0.27 -23.47
N ARG A 194 12.55 0.35 -22.38
CA ARG A 194 12.17 -0.02 -21.00
C ARG A 194 12.50 1.08 -20.00
N VAL A 195 11.83 1.05 -18.86
CA VAL A 195 12.18 1.82 -17.66
C VAL A 195 12.52 0.86 -16.54
N LEU A 196 13.62 1.15 -15.86
CA LEU A 196 14.01 0.51 -14.63
C LEU A 196 13.79 1.49 -13.48
N PHE A 197 13.16 1.04 -12.40
CA PHE A 197 13.06 1.76 -11.14
C PHE A 197 13.92 1.05 -10.11
N GLY A 198 14.54 1.82 -9.22
CA GLY A 198 15.46 1.33 -8.20
C GLY A 198 15.21 2.02 -6.86
N LEU A 199 15.21 1.22 -5.80
CA LEU A 199 15.12 1.67 -4.42
C LEU A 199 16.22 0.96 -3.63
N ALA A 200 16.98 1.71 -2.83
CA ALA A 200 18.01 1.13 -1.98
C ALA A 200 18.11 1.83 -0.63
N PHE A 201 18.38 1.03 0.39
CA PHE A 201 18.71 1.46 1.74
C PHE A 201 20.12 0.93 2.03
N SER A 202 21.07 1.82 2.34
CA SER A 202 22.45 1.44 2.65
C SER A 202 22.83 1.82 4.07
N ASP A 203 23.80 1.09 4.61
CA ASP A 203 24.36 1.28 5.94
C ASP A 203 23.30 1.17 7.06
N ILE A 204 22.33 0.26 6.88
CA ILE A 204 21.30 -0.07 7.87
C ILE A 204 21.98 -0.78 9.05
N GLY A 205 22.01 -0.08 10.20
CA GLY A 205 22.42 -0.64 11.48
C GLY A 205 23.93 -0.82 11.62
N GLY A 206 24.51 -0.15 12.62
CA GLY A 206 25.91 -0.30 13.02
C GLY A 206 26.46 0.95 13.70
N ARG A 207 27.28 0.76 14.73
CA ARG A 207 28.18 1.80 15.24
C ARG A 207 29.60 1.38 14.97
N PHE A 208 30.51 2.35 14.93
CA PHE A 208 31.91 2.03 14.83
C PHE A 208 32.41 1.43 16.16
N TRP A 209 33.34 0.49 16.04
CA TRP A 209 34.07 -0.12 17.14
C TRP A 209 35.51 0.32 17.05
N GLN A 210 36.08 0.73 18.17
CA GLN A 210 37.48 1.10 18.32
C GLN A 210 38.10 0.25 19.41
N GLU A 211 39.17 -0.49 19.10
CA GLU A 211 39.88 -1.35 20.06
C GLU A 211 38.96 -2.29 20.88
N GLY A 212 37.93 -2.84 20.22
CA GLY A 212 36.96 -3.74 20.86
C GLY A 212 35.86 -3.06 21.69
N LYS A 213 35.83 -1.72 21.76
CA LYS A 213 34.77 -0.95 22.42
C LYS A 213 33.89 -0.23 21.39
N LEU A 214 32.60 -0.20 21.66
CA LEU A 214 31.62 0.53 20.85
C LEU A 214 31.82 2.04 21.00
N VAL A 215 32.02 2.75 19.88
CA VAL A 215 32.07 4.22 19.85
C VAL A 215 30.63 4.73 19.95
N LYS A 216 30.30 5.41 21.05
CA LYS A 216 28.90 5.77 21.34
C LYS A 216 28.37 6.89 20.45
N ASP A 217 29.24 7.81 20.05
CA ASP A 217 28.87 9.07 19.40
C ASP A 217 28.97 9.03 17.87
N GLU A 218 29.44 7.92 17.29
CA GLU A 218 29.55 7.74 15.85
C GLU A 218 28.70 6.56 15.35
N LYS A 219 27.64 6.89 14.60
CA LYS A 219 26.82 5.94 13.88
C LYS A 219 27.17 5.95 12.40
N MET A 220 26.86 4.86 11.70
CA MET A 220 26.89 4.87 10.25
C MET A 220 25.77 5.78 9.69
N PRO A 221 26.03 6.52 8.60
CA PRO A 221 25.01 7.35 7.97
C PRO A 221 23.99 6.44 7.28
N LEU A 222 22.72 6.54 7.65
CA LEU A 222 21.66 5.86 6.91
C LEU A 222 21.50 6.57 5.55
N ILE A 223 21.53 5.80 4.46
CA ILE A 223 21.38 6.35 3.12
C ILE A 223 20.16 5.72 2.45
N LEU A 224 19.24 6.57 1.99
CA LEU A 224 18.11 6.19 1.16
C LEU A 224 18.36 6.66 -0.27
N ARG A 225 18.22 5.77 -1.25
CA ARG A 225 18.33 6.12 -2.67
C ARG A 225 17.08 5.69 -3.44
N LEU A 226 16.66 6.57 -4.33
CA LEU A 226 15.60 6.35 -5.30
C LEU A 226 16.19 6.68 -6.67
N GLY A 227 15.99 5.81 -7.65
CA GLY A 227 16.49 6.05 -9.00
C GLY A 227 15.58 5.49 -10.07
N SER A 228 15.71 6.06 -11.26
CA SER A 228 15.08 5.53 -12.47
C SER A 228 16.03 5.63 -13.65
N THR A 229 16.06 4.58 -14.47
CA THR A 229 16.75 4.59 -15.77
C THR A 229 15.74 4.33 -16.86
N TYR A 230 15.64 5.28 -17.76
CA TYR A 230 14.85 5.16 -18.97
C TYR A 230 15.76 4.87 -20.15
N TYR A 231 15.48 3.77 -20.84
CA TYR A 231 16.18 3.38 -22.06
C TYR A 231 15.44 3.99 -23.24
N ILE A 232 15.95 5.10 -23.77
CA ILE A 232 15.41 5.75 -24.97
C ILE A 232 15.43 4.76 -26.14
N ASP A 233 16.54 4.02 -26.24
CA ASP A 233 16.71 2.82 -27.06
C ASP A 233 17.70 1.88 -26.34
N ALA A 234 17.95 0.69 -26.90
CA ALA A 234 18.88 -0.30 -26.39
C ALA A 234 20.30 0.23 -26.10
N ASN A 235 20.69 1.34 -26.74
CA ASN A 235 22.02 1.93 -26.68
C ASN A 235 22.09 3.23 -25.88
N THR A 236 20.97 3.70 -25.31
CA THR A 236 20.88 5.04 -24.70
C THR A 236 20.11 5.05 -23.38
N PRO A 237 20.75 4.61 -22.28
CA PRO A 237 20.17 4.78 -20.96
C PRO A 237 20.33 6.22 -20.47
N PHE A 238 19.24 6.77 -19.96
CA PHE A 238 19.19 8.03 -19.21
C PHE A 238 18.77 7.74 -17.77
N SER A 239 19.61 8.08 -16.80
CA SER A 239 19.43 7.80 -15.37
C SER A 239 19.24 9.07 -14.56
N VAL A 240 18.34 8.99 -13.58
CA VAL A 240 18.07 10.03 -12.58
C VAL A 240 18.02 9.36 -11.22
N ASP A 241 18.84 9.83 -10.28
CA ASP A 241 18.78 9.40 -8.88
C ASP A 241 18.59 10.58 -7.91
N LEU A 242 17.93 10.28 -6.80
CA LEU A 242 17.82 11.11 -5.62
C LEU A 242 18.28 10.30 -4.41
N ALA A 243 19.18 10.86 -3.61
CA ALA A 243 19.67 10.22 -2.40
C ALA A 243 19.53 11.14 -1.19
N TRP A 244 18.99 10.60 -0.10
CA TRP A 244 18.94 11.24 1.21
C TRP A 244 19.98 10.59 2.14
N HIS A 245 20.79 11.41 2.79
CA HIS A 245 21.80 10.98 3.76
C HIS A 245 21.46 11.51 5.15
N ASP A 246 21.40 10.62 6.13
CA ASP A 246 21.35 11.00 7.54
C ASP A 246 22.75 11.40 8.01
N ASP A 247 22.96 12.69 8.25
CA ASP A 247 24.20 13.21 8.83
C ASP A 247 23.92 13.65 10.28
N HIS A 248 24.49 12.90 11.23
CA HIS A 248 24.39 13.17 12.65
C HIS A 248 25.51 14.10 13.11
N GLY A 249 25.45 15.37 12.71
CA GLY A 249 26.38 16.39 13.20
C GLY A 249 26.28 17.72 12.45
N TYR A 250 25.85 18.74 13.19
CA TYR A 250 25.76 20.18 12.84
C TYR A 250 24.54 20.67 12.04
N GLU A 251 24.09 21.86 12.43
CA GLU A 251 22.94 22.61 11.92
C GLU A 251 23.15 22.99 10.44
N ARG A 252 22.12 22.73 9.61
CA ARG A 252 22.03 22.97 8.15
C ARG A 252 22.92 22.07 7.26
N SER A 253 22.71 20.75 7.29
CA SER A 253 23.42 19.81 6.43
C SER A 253 22.78 19.58 5.04
N ASP A 254 23.63 19.40 4.03
CA ASP A 254 23.30 19.04 2.64
C ASP A 254 22.92 17.56 2.55
N ARG A 255 21.69 17.25 3.00
CA ARG A 255 21.20 15.87 3.11
C ARG A 255 20.73 15.27 1.80
N LEU A 256 20.33 16.10 0.85
CA LEU A 256 19.79 15.67 -0.43
C LEU A 256 20.86 15.76 -1.51
N ARG A 257 20.94 14.71 -2.31
CA ARG A 257 21.83 14.62 -3.47
C ARG A 257 21.01 14.20 -4.67
N PHE A 258 21.24 14.83 -5.81
CA PHE A 258 20.67 14.38 -7.07
C PHE A 258 21.76 14.09 -8.08
N HIS A 259 21.47 13.12 -8.93
CA HIS A 259 22.38 12.62 -9.94
C HIS A 259 21.62 12.48 -11.25
N LEU A 260 22.21 12.97 -12.32
CA LEU A 260 21.71 12.84 -13.68
C LEU A 260 22.83 12.23 -14.53
N GLY A 261 22.48 11.28 -15.38
CA GLY A 261 23.43 10.58 -16.22
C GLY A 261 22.82 10.16 -17.54
N ILE A 262 23.59 10.26 -18.61
CA ILE A 262 23.23 9.68 -19.90
C ILE A 262 24.44 8.93 -20.46
N GLU A 263 24.19 7.78 -21.07
CA GLU A 263 25.18 7.05 -21.87
C GLU A 263 24.64 6.87 -23.28
N ARG A 264 25.52 6.91 -24.29
CA ARG A 264 25.20 6.52 -25.67
C ARG A 264 26.29 5.60 -26.19
N SER A 265 25.90 4.42 -26.65
CA SER A 265 26.77 3.49 -27.39
C SER A 265 26.76 3.79 -28.89
N PHE A 266 27.95 3.75 -29.51
CA PHE A 266 28.18 3.87 -30.95
C PHE A 266 29.03 2.70 -31.44
N PHE A 267 28.62 2.11 -32.57
CA PHE A 267 29.34 1.02 -33.24
C PHE A 267 29.67 -0.18 -32.33
N ASP A 268 28.85 -0.42 -31.30
CA ASP A 268 28.97 -1.44 -30.24
C ASP A 268 30.24 -1.40 -29.38
N ASN A 269 31.19 -0.52 -29.70
CA ASN A 269 32.54 -0.51 -29.14
C ASN A 269 32.90 0.82 -28.45
N LEU A 270 32.17 1.91 -28.72
CA LEU A 270 32.48 3.24 -28.19
C LEU A 270 31.29 3.76 -27.37
N LEU A 271 31.51 4.09 -26.11
CA LEU A 271 30.48 4.57 -25.19
C LEU A 271 30.81 6.01 -24.78
N PHE A 272 29.89 6.94 -24.96
CA PHE A 272 30.00 8.30 -24.43
C PHE A 272 29.06 8.50 -23.26
N ARG A 273 29.53 9.21 -22.24
CA ARG A 273 28.77 9.49 -21.02
C ARG A 273 28.88 10.95 -20.64
N MET A 274 27.79 11.47 -20.12
CA MET A 274 27.76 12.77 -19.48
C MET A 274 26.88 12.67 -18.25
N GLY A 275 27.26 13.38 -17.20
CA GLY A 275 26.47 13.41 -15.98
C GLY A 275 26.65 14.69 -15.20
N TYR A 276 25.74 14.89 -14.26
CA TYR A 276 25.74 16.01 -13.36
C TYR A 276 25.28 15.55 -11.99
N SER A 277 26.02 15.95 -10.96
CA SER A 277 25.70 15.63 -9.57
C SER A 277 25.64 16.90 -8.76
N GLY A 278 24.66 16.97 -7.86
CA GLY A 278 24.42 18.14 -7.04
C GLY A 278 24.11 17.82 -5.58
N LEU A 279 24.55 18.71 -4.69
CA LEU A 279 24.20 18.74 -3.27
C LEU A 279 23.15 19.83 -3.02
N MET A 280 22.14 19.47 -2.23
CA MET A 280 21.05 20.35 -1.84
C MET A 280 20.84 20.31 -0.32
N SER A 281 20.79 21.49 0.27
CA SER A 281 20.18 21.72 1.58
C SER A 281 18.68 21.98 1.43
N TYR A 282 17.92 21.97 2.53
CA TYR A 282 16.48 22.30 2.52
C TYR A 282 16.18 23.67 1.89
N GLU A 283 17.10 24.64 2.00
CA GLU A 283 16.87 26.03 1.59
C GLU A 283 17.58 26.41 0.27
N LYS A 284 18.60 25.67 -0.16
CA LYS A 284 19.38 26.01 -1.37
C LYS A 284 20.24 24.86 -1.92
N PHE A 285 20.52 24.94 -3.22
CA PHE A 285 21.59 24.22 -3.89
C PHE A 285 22.96 24.71 -3.37
N THR A 286 23.84 23.81 -2.94
CA THR A 286 25.12 24.17 -2.34
C THR A 286 26.31 23.91 -3.25
N GLU A 287 26.34 22.77 -3.94
CA GLU A 287 27.48 22.38 -4.77
C GLU A 287 27.04 21.51 -5.94
N GLY A 288 27.75 21.57 -7.06
CA GLY A 288 27.54 20.66 -8.18
C GLY A 288 28.76 20.50 -9.06
N THR A 289 28.81 19.36 -9.74
CA THR A 289 29.91 18.97 -10.62
C THR A 289 29.39 18.29 -11.89
N TRP A 290 30.06 18.60 -13.00
CA TRP A 290 29.86 17.91 -14.27
C TRP A 290 30.86 16.77 -14.42
N THR A 291 30.38 15.65 -14.94
CA THR A 291 31.18 14.47 -15.23
C THR A 291 31.07 14.12 -16.71
N HIS A 292 32.19 13.73 -17.31
CA HIS A 292 32.25 13.29 -18.71
C HIS A 292 32.95 11.94 -18.74
N GLY A 293 32.43 10.99 -19.51
CA GLY A 293 33.03 9.67 -19.60
C GLY A 293 33.12 9.16 -21.03
N VAL A 294 34.14 8.35 -21.28
CA VAL A 294 34.32 7.61 -22.52
C VAL A 294 34.67 6.17 -22.18
N GLY A 295 33.99 5.22 -22.80
CA GLY A 295 34.24 3.80 -22.70
C GLY A 295 34.65 3.23 -24.05
N PHE A 296 35.57 2.28 -24.04
CA PHE A 296 35.94 1.50 -25.21
C PHE A 296 35.81 0.02 -24.91
N ARG A 297 35.05 -0.70 -25.73
CA ARG A 297 34.83 -2.14 -25.63
C ARG A 297 35.48 -2.84 -26.82
N ARG A 298 36.24 -3.91 -26.53
CA ARG A 298 36.82 -4.79 -27.54
C ARG A 298 36.77 -6.23 -27.05
N GLY A 299 35.92 -7.03 -27.70
CA GLY A 299 35.64 -8.40 -27.26
C GLY A 299 35.13 -8.41 -25.82
N ASN A 300 35.82 -9.14 -24.96
CA ASN A 300 35.46 -9.34 -23.56
C ASN A 300 36.02 -8.27 -22.62
N THR A 301 36.74 -7.28 -23.13
CA THR A 301 37.36 -6.23 -22.31
C THR A 301 36.69 -4.88 -22.57
N GLN A 302 36.43 -4.13 -21.51
CA GLN A 302 35.98 -2.75 -21.54
C GLN A 302 36.94 -1.89 -20.73
N ILE A 303 37.31 -0.74 -21.28
CA ILE A 303 38.12 0.27 -20.60
C ILE A 303 37.24 1.51 -20.48
N ASP A 304 37.03 2.02 -19.28
CA ASP A 304 36.25 3.22 -19.04
C ASP A 304 37.12 4.31 -18.43
N TYR A 305 36.96 5.52 -18.93
CA TYR A 305 37.59 6.74 -18.44
C TYR A 305 36.50 7.75 -18.08
N ALA A 306 36.68 8.46 -16.97
CA ALA A 306 35.82 9.58 -16.61
C ALA A 306 36.62 10.78 -16.10
N TYR A 307 36.21 11.97 -16.52
CA TYR A 307 36.70 13.24 -16.03
C TYR A 307 35.63 13.91 -15.16
N VAL A 308 36.02 14.33 -13.97
CA VAL A 308 35.18 15.04 -13.02
C VAL A 308 35.70 16.46 -12.87
N ASN A 309 34.82 17.44 -13.11
CA ASN A 309 35.17 18.83 -12.93
C ASN A 309 35.03 19.23 -11.45
N ASN A 310 36.15 19.29 -10.72
CA ASN A 310 36.13 19.72 -9.33
C ASN A 310 36.06 21.25 -9.26
N GLN A 311 35.44 21.80 -8.21
CA GLN A 311 35.43 23.25 -7.97
C GLN A 311 36.79 23.78 -7.47
N SER A 312 37.70 22.90 -7.02
CA SER A 312 39.11 23.21 -6.89
C SER A 312 39.76 23.22 -8.28
N ASP A 313 40.69 24.14 -8.55
CA ASP A 313 41.29 24.47 -9.87
C ASP A 313 41.88 23.30 -10.70
N VAL A 314 41.79 22.05 -10.22
CA VAL A 314 42.27 20.84 -10.89
C VAL A 314 41.20 19.74 -10.86
N GLY A 315 40.66 19.39 -12.03
CA GLY A 315 39.72 18.27 -12.18
C GLY A 315 40.36 16.89 -11.96
N SER A 316 39.52 15.87 -11.74
CA SER A 316 39.93 14.50 -11.41
C SER A 316 39.70 13.52 -12.57
N HIS A 317 40.62 12.57 -12.74
CA HIS A 317 40.63 11.64 -13.87
C HIS A 317 40.58 10.17 -13.44
N TRP A 318 39.49 9.47 -13.72
CA TRP A 318 39.23 8.10 -13.30
C TRP A 318 39.41 7.11 -14.44
N LEU A 319 39.93 5.91 -14.15
CA LEU A 319 40.12 4.84 -15.14
C LEU A 319 39.73 3.48 -14.56
N SER A 320 38.96 2.69 -15.29
CA SER A 320 38.71 1.28 -14.98
C SER A 320 38.93 0.38 -16.17
N ILE A 321 39.24 -0.88 -15.86
CA ILE A 321 39.31 -1.97 -16.82
C ILE A 321 38.38 -3.06 -16.30
N ALA A 322 37.40 -3.44 -17.12
CA ALA A 322 36.49 -4.53 -16.88
C ALA A 322 36.75 -5.67 -17.86
N VAL A 323 36.74 -6.90 -17.34
CA VAL A 323 36.82 -8.14 -18.10
C VAL A 323 35.53 -8.91 -17.88
N ASN A 324 34.81 -9.15 -18.97
CA ASN A 324 33.55 -9.87 -19.01
C ASN A 324 33.80 -11.28 -19.50
N TRP A 325 33.34 -12.29 -18.77
CA TRP A 325 33.35 -13.66 -19.28
C TRP A 325 32.04 -13.97 -20.00
N LEU A 326 32.16 -14.14 -21.31
CA LEU A 326 31.16 -14.72 -22.21
C LEU A 326 31.86 -15.77 -23.07
N THR A 327 31.41 -17.03 -23.09
CA THR A 327 31.83 -18.04 -24.08
C THR A 327 30.76 -19.13 -24.26
N PRO A 328 30.76 -19.84 -25.41
CA PRO A 328 30.36 -19.46 -26.76
C PRO A 328 28.86 -19.72 -27.03
N THR A 329 28.35 -19.21 -28.16
CA THR A 329 27.04 -19.55 -28.74
C THR A 329 26.83 -21.05 -28.84
N LEU A 330 26.07 -21.61 -27.91
CA LEU A 330 25.26 -22.80 -28.15
C LEU A 330 23.91 -22.30 -28.67
N SER A 331 23.58 -22.70 -29.90
CA SER A 331 22.24 -22.65 -30.47
C SER A 331 21.16 -22.79 -29.41
N ASP A 332 20.32 -21.76 -29.27
CA ASP A 332 18.91 -21.82 -28.87
C ASP A 332 18.51 -22.96 -27.91
N LYS A 333 19.11 -22.97 -26.72
CA LYS A 333 18.56 -23.67 -25.56
C LYS A 333 18.57 -22.77 -24.33
N PHE A 334 17.62 -21.85 -24.31
CA PHE A 334 16.77 -21.73 -23.13
C PHE A 334 15.83 -22.94 -23.15
N VAL A 335 15.91 -23.83 -22.15
CA VAL A 335 14.92 -24.89 -21.93
C VAL A 335 14.39 -24.80 -20.51
N SER A 336 13.08 -24.57 -20.43
CA SER A 336 12.13 -25.11 -19.46
C SER A 336 12.23 -24.64 -18.00
N ALA A 337 11.60 -23.50 -17.71
CA ALA A 337 10.54 -23.54 -16.70
C ALA A 337 9.28 -24.04 -17.42
N SER A 338 8.82 -25.23 -17.04
CA SER A 338 7.58 -25.89 -17.46
C SER A 338 7.12 -25.57 -18.89
N VAL A 339 7.51 -26.40 -19.85
CA VAL A 339 6.74 -26.52 -21.10
C VAL A 339 5.40 -27.16 -20.76
N ILE A 340 4.47 -26.34 -20.24
CA ILE A 340 3.21 -26.24 -20.94
C ILE A 340 3.61 -25.70 -22.31
N VAL A 341 3.32 -26.43 -23.38
CA VAL A 341 3.42 -25.89 -24.74
C VAL A 341 2.50 -24.68 -24.77
N MET A 342 3.08 -23.48 -24.62
CA MET A 342 2.42 -22.22 -24.90
C MET A 342 2.89 -21.76 -26.29
N PRO A 343 1.99 -21.29 -27.16
CA PRO A 343 2.33 -20.88 -28.51
C PRO A 343 3.23 -19.64 -28.52
N ASP A 344 3.84 -19.42 -29.68
CA ASP A 344 4.91 -18.48 -29.99
C ASP A 344 4.83 -17.08 -29.35
N LYS A 345 6.01 -16.47 -29.15
CA LYS A 345 6.15 -15.05 -28.77
C LYS A 345 5.18 -14.21 -29.59
N LEU A 346 4.23 -13.59 -28.89
CA LEU A 346 3.25 -12.71 -29.45
C LEU A 346 3.97 -11.52 -30.10
N GLU A 347 3.99 -11.48 -31.42
CA GLU A 347 4.65 -10.44 -32.23
C GLU A 347 3.89 -9.11 -32.21
N SER A 348 2.62 -9.12 -31.80
CA SER A 348 1.79 -7.93 -31.76
C SER A 348 0.82 -7.94 -30.58
N ARG A 349 0.20 -6.77 -30.32
CA ARG A 349 -0.89 -6.64 -29.37
C ARG A 349 -2.12 -6.12 -30.11
N VAL A 350 -3.24 -6.82 -29.95
CA VAL A 350 -4.55 -6.31 -30.39
C VAL A 350 -5.02 -5.29 -29.36
N MET A 351 -5.14 -4.05 -29.80
CA MET A 351 -5.78 -2.96 -29.08
C MET A 351 -7.25 -2.94 -29.46
N VAL A 352 -8.11 -2.94 -28.45
CA VAL A 352 -9.57 -2.86 -28.59
C VAL A 352 -10.00 -1.46 -28.18
N SER A 353 -10.83 -0.79 -28.97
CA SER A 353 -11.35 0.54 -28.64
C SER A 353 -12.32 0.48 -27.45
N GLU A 354 -13.34 -0.37 -27.54
CA GLU A 354 -14.36 -0.57 -26.51
C GLU A 354 -14.27 -2.00 -25.98
N LYS A 355 -14.01 -2.16 -24.68
CA LYS A 355 -13.86 -3.47 -24.03
C LYS A 355 -15.21 -4.16 -23.76
N ALA A 356 -16.28 -3.38 -23.71
CA ALA A 356 -17.65 -3.85 -23.59
C ALA A 356 -18.51 -3.07 -24.59
N ILE A 357 -19.41 -3.77 -25.28
CA ILE A 357 -20.31 -3.19 -26.28
C ILE A 357 -21.72 -3.76 -26.12
N SER A 358 -22.73 -2.94 -26.44
CA SER A 358 -24.13 -3.32 -26.53
C SER A 358 -24.58 -3.13 -27.98
N PRO A 359 -24.55 -4.17 -28.84
CA PRO A 359 -24.83 -4.05 -30.27
C PRO A 359 -26.34 -3.96 -30.55
N ASN A 360 -27.05 -3.03 -29.91
CA ASN A 360 -28.50 -2.88 -29.95
C ASN A 360 -28.99 -1.86 -31.01
N GLY A 361 -28.07 -1.06 -31.58
CA GLY A 361 -28.31 -0.05 -32.60
C GLY A 361 -28.72 1.33 -32.08
N ASP A 362 -28.51 1.65 -30.81
CA ASP A 362 -28.85 2.94 -30.19
C ASP A 362 -27.79 4.05 -30.39
N GLY A 363 -26.64 3.71 -30.99
CA GLY A 363 -25.52 4.61 -31.24
C GLY A 363 -24.51 4.70 -30.08
N ILE A 364 -24.75 4.05 -28.95
CA ILE A 364 -23.91 4.04 -27.76
C ILE A 364 -23.17 2.71 -27.69
N ARG A 365 -21.85 2.74 -27.91
CA ARG A 365 -20.98 1.54 -27.82
C ARG A 365 -21.53 0.31 -28.58
N ASP A 366 -22.13 0.53 -29.75
CA ASP A 366 -22.65 -0.54 -30.62
C ASP A 366 -21.57 -1.44 -31.24
N GLN A 367 -20.33 -0.97 -31.24
CA GLN A 367 -19.25 -1.56 -32.01
C GLN A 367 -17.90 -1.35 -31.34
N THR A 368 -16.97 -2.24 -31.65
CA THR A 368 -15.59 -2.15 -31.21
C THR A 368 -14.63 -2.25 -32.39
N GLN A 369 -13.48 -1.58 -32.27
CA GLN A 369 -12.45 -1.57 -33.29
C GLN A 369 -11.19 -2.26 -32.80
N PHE A 370 -10.63 -3.09 -33.66
CA PHE A 370 -9.37 -3.78 -33.43
C PHE A 370 -8.25 -3.09 -34.20
N ASN A 371 -7.22 -2.67 -33.47
CA ASN A 371 -6.01 -2.09 -34.03
C ASN A 371 -4.79 -2.92 -33.59
N PHE A 372 -3.96 -3.30 -34.55
CA PHE A 372 -2.78 -4.14 -34.32
C PHE A 372 -1.76 -3.93 -35.44
N VAL A 373 -0.48 -4.20 -35.15
CA VAL A 373 0.61 -4.03 -36.11
C VAL A 373 1.15 -5.40 -36.51
N VAL A 374 1.25 -5.65 -37.81
CA VAL A 374 1.79 -6.89 -38.39
C VAL A 374 2.79 -6.52 -39.49
N ARG A 375 3.90 -7.28 -39.60
CA ARG A 375 4.94 -7.07 -40.63
C ARG A 375 4.33 -7.12 -42.03
N GLU A 376 4.76 -6.23 -42.93
CA GLU A 376 4.14 -6.01 -44.26
C GLU A 376 3.97 -7.28 -45.11
N GLU A 377 4.88 -8.24 -45.00
CA GLU A 377 4.84 -9.46 -45.81
C GLU A 377 4.02 -10.61 -45.20
N ARG A 378 3.52 -10.46 -43.96
CA ARG A 378 2.88 -11.55 -43.21
C ARG A 378 1.36 -11.51 -43.35
N GLU A 379 0.78 -12.68 -43.64
CA GLU A 379 -0.67 -12.87 -43.64
C GLU A 379 -1.18 -13.13 -42.23
N TRP A 380 -2.39 -12.67 -41.94
CA TRP A 380 -2.99 -12.78 -40.62
C TRP A 380 -4.48 -13.08 -40.68
N GLN A 381 -4.99 -13.67 -39.60
CA GLN A 381 -6.39 -13.92 -39.32
C GLN A 381 -6.74 -13.44 -37.91
N LEU A 382 -7.75 -12.60 -37.78
CA LEU A 382 -8.32 -12.20 -36.50
C LEU A 382 -9.56 -13.06 -36.25
N GLU A 383 -9.52 -13.91 -35.22
CA GLU A 383 -10.62 -14.79 -34.83
C GLU A 383 -11.26 -14.31 -33.53
N ILE A 384 -12.59 -14.18 -33.54
CA ILE A 384 -13.39 -13.86 -32.37
C ILE A 384 -14.11 -15.14 -31.96
N GLN A 385 -13.88 -15.58 -30.73
CA GLN A 385 -14.34 -16.86 -30.22
C GLN A 385 -15.18 -16.68 -28.95
N ASP A 386 -16.21 -17.51 -28.77
CA ASP A 386 -16.98 -17.58 -27.53
C ASP A 386 -16.26 -18.41 -26.45
N ARG A 387 -16.85 -18.54 -25.26
CA ARG A 387 -16.29 -19.34 -24.15
C ARG A 387 -16.14 -20.84 -24.45
N GLN A 388 -16.78 -21.36 -25.50
CA GLN A 388 -16.63 -22.74 -25.95
C GLN A 388 -15.58 -22.86 -27.07
N ASN A 389 -14.82 -21.80 -27.34
CA ASN A 389 -13.85 -21.68 -28.43
C ASN A 389 -14.48 -21.80 -29.84
N LYS A 390 -15.80 -21.55 -29.97
CA LYS A 390 -16.45 -21.50 -31.29
C LYS A 390 -16.18 -20.15 -31.92
N ILE A 391 -15.65 -20.15 -33.15
CA ILE A 391 -15.42 -18.93 -33.92
C ILE A 391 -16.78 -18.33 -34.32
N VAL A 392 -17.10 -17.15 -33.80
CA VAL A 392 -18.32 -16.41 -34.15
C VAL A 392 -18.09 -15.46 -35.31
N ARG A 393 -16.89 -14.90 -35.42
CA ARG A 393 -16.51 -13.99 -36.51
C ARG A 393 -15.01 -14.11 -36.80
N GLN A 394 -14.65 -13.93 -38.06
CA GLN A 394 -13.26 -13.96 -38.50
C GLN A 394 -13.00 -12.86 -39.54
N PHE A 395 -11.80 -12.30 -39.50
CA PHE A 395 -11.26 -11.36 -40.49
C PHE A 395 -9.87 -11.82 -40.93
N SER A 396 -9.43 -11.44 -42.13
CA SER A 396 -8.10 -11.79 -42.64
C SER A 396 -7.50 -10.66 -43.46
N GLY A 397 -6.17 -10.60 -43.52
CA GLY A 397 -5.46 -9.64 -44.36
C GLY A 397 -3.96 -9.89 -44.38
N LYS A 398 -3.22 -8.96 -44.97
CA LYS A 398 -1.75 -9.01 -45.10
C LYS A 398 -1.14 -7.68 -44.69
N GLY A 399 -0.07 -7.72 -43.89
CA GLY A 399 0.54 -6.51 -43.34
C GLY A 399 -0.35 -5.78 -42.34
N THR A 400 0.07 -4.60 -41.89
CA THR A 400 -0.74 -3.80 -40.95
C THR A 400 -1.97 -3.22 -41.66
N PRO A 401 -3.20 -3.40 -41.13
CA PRO A 401 -4.40 -2.80 -41.69
C PRO A 401 -4.29 -1.27 -41.78
N SER A 402 -4.66 -0.68 -42.92
CA SER A 402 -4.67 0.78 -43.09
C SER A 402 -5.82 1.48 -42.35
N VAL A 403 -6.85 0.73 -41.95
CA VAL A 403 -8.01 1.18 -41.15
C VAL A 403 -8.27 0.11 -40.08
N PRO A 404 -8.66 0.48 -38.84
CA PRO A 404 -9.02 -0.49 -37.81
C PRO A 404 -10.13 -1.45 -38.26
N ILE A 405 -10.05 -2.70 -37.81
CA ILE A 405 -11.07 -3.71 -38.11
C ILE A 405 -12.26 -3.48 -37.19
N ASN A 406 -13.43 -3.18 -37.77
CA ASN A 406 -14.64 -2.89 -37.02
C ASN A 406 -15.49 -4.15 -36.82
N TRP A 407 -16.01 -4.35 -35.62
CA TRP A 407 -16.93 -5.44 -35.29
C TRP A 407 -18.16 -4.93 -34.54
N LEU A 408 -19.33 -5.23 -35.11
CA LEU A 408 -20.66 -4.81 -34.65
C LEU A 408 -21.32 -5.82 -33.69
N GLY A 409 -20.53 -6.70 -33.04
CA GLY A 409 -21.09 -7.77 -32.20
C GLY A 409 -21.92 -8.81 -32.96
N LYS A 410 -21.73 -8.95 -34.28
CA LYS A 410 -22.48 -9.89 -35.13
C LYS A 410 -21.65 -11.10 -35.55
N ASP A 411 -22.30 -12.24 -35.70
CA ASP A 411 -21.70 -13.48 -36.17
C ASP A 411 -21.50 -13.49 -37.71
N ALA A 412 -21.13 -14.65 -38.28
CA ALA A 412 -21.02 -14.83 -39.73
C ALA A 412 -22.37 -14.65 -40.46
N SER A 413 -23.48 -15.03 -39.82
CA SER A 413 -24.86 -14.97 -40.34
C SER A 413 -25.49 -13.57 -40.27
N GLN A 414 -24.79 -12.59 -39.68
CA GLN A 414 -25.26 -11.23 -39.37
C GLN A 414 -26.20 -11.12 -38.17
N ASP A 415 -26.33 -12.18 -37.37
CA ASP A 415 -27.12 -12.17 -36.14
C ASP A 415 -26.25 -11.66 -34.98
N ILE A 416 -26.89 -10.96 -34.02
CA ILE A 416 -26.21 -10.49 -32.80
C ILE A 416 -25.78 -11.72 -31.99
N VAL A 417 -24.52 -11.74 -31.56
CA VAL A 417 -24.00 -12.83 -30.73
C VAL A 417 -24.60 -12.73 -29.32
N VAL A 418 -24.71 -13.86 -28.63
CA VAL A 418 -25.29 -13.91 -27.28
C VAL A 418 -24.45 -13.11 -26.27
N ASP A 419 -25.10 -12.58 -25.22
CA ASP A 419 -24.38 -11.91 -24.13
C ASP A 419 -23.29 -12.81 -23.55
N GLY A 420 -22.11 -12.25 -23.33
CA GLY A 420 -20.96 -13.00 -22.84
C GLY A 420 -19.61 -12.38 -23.11
N VAL A 421 -18.57 -13.07 -22.68
CA VAL A 421 -17.18 -12.66 -22.89
C VAL A 421 -16.65 -13.37 -24.12
N TYR A 422 -16.14 -12.59 -25.07
CA TYR A 422 -15.56 -13.06 -26.33
C TYR A 422 -14.06 -12.81 -26.34
N ASP A 423 -13.34 -13.83 -26.79
CA ASP A 423 -11.90 -13.83 -26.86
C ASP A 423 -11.46 -13.56 -28.29
N VAL A 424 -10.55 -12.60 -28.44
CA VAL A 424 -10.06 -12.15 -29.74
C VAL A 424 -8.60 -12.57 -29.88
N TYR A 425 -8.36 -13.41 -30.88
CA TYR A 425 -7.06 -13.96 -31.23
C TYR A 425 -6.58 -13.39 -32.55
N LEU A 426 -5.38 -12.83 -32.58
CA LEU A 426 -4.69 -12.54 -33.83
C LEU A 426 -3.74 -13.69 -34.13
N LEU A 427 -3.92 -14.31 -35.29
CA LEU A 427 -3.13 -15.42 -35.80
C LEU A 427 -2.39 -14.97 -37.06
N GLY A 428 -1.18 -15.47 -37.26
CA GLY A 428 -0.37 -15.31 -38.45
C GLY A 428 -0.46 -16.59 -39.26
N VAL A 429 -0.61 -16.45 -40.56
CA VAL A 429 -0.70 -17.58 -41.49
C VAL A 429 0.60 -17.64 -42.28
N ASP A 430 1.26 -18.80 -42.25
CA ASP A 430 2.47 -19.04 -43.04
C ASP A 430 2.11 -19.54 -44.46
N GLN A 431 3.13 -19.68 -45.32
CA GLN A 431 2.97 -20.16 -46.70
C GLN A 431 2.48 -21.62 -46.80
N ARG A 432 2.36 -22.34 -45.68
CA ARG A 432 1.86 -23.72 -45.56
C ARG A 432 0.50 -23.79 -44.86
N GLU A 433 -0.19 -22.65 -44.70
CA GLU A 433 -1.45 -22.49 -43.97
C GLU A 433 -1.42 -22.85 -42.48
N ILE A 434 -0.23 -22.93 -41.89
CA ILE A 434 -0.08 -23.17 -40.46
C ILE A 434 -0.37 -21.85 -39.72
N LYS A 435 -1.36 -21.91 -38.82
CA LYS A 435 -1.74 -20.77 -37.99
C LYS A 435 -0.87 -20.70 -36.74
N GLN A 436 -0.27 -19.55 -36.51
CA GLN A 436 0.56 -19.23 -35.36
C GLN A 436 -0.02 -18.04 -34.61
N GLN A 437 -0.23 -18.12 -33.30
CA GLN A 437 -0.76 -16.97 -32.56
C GLN A 437 0.24 -15.82 -32.52
N LEU A 438 -0.19 -14.63 -32.94
CA LEU A 438 0.62 -13.40 -33.00
C LEU A 438 0.33 -12.43 -31.87
N SER A 439 -0.86 -12.45 -31.24
CA SER A 439 -1.17 -11.55 -30.11
C SER A 439 -1.67 -12.24 -28.86
N SER A 440 -1.45 -11.58 -27.72
CA SER A 440 -2.15 -11.93 -26.48
C SER A 440 -3.65 -11.87 -26.74
N LYS A 441 -4.38 -12.79 -26.11
CA LYS A 441 -5.83 -12.79 -26.10
C LYS A 441 -6.35 -11.41 -25.64
N ALA A 442 -7.08 -10.73 -26.52
CA ALA A 442 -7.87 -9.57 -26.15
C ALA A 442 -9.29 -10.04 -25.80
N GLN A 443 -10.03 -9.27 -25.01
CA GLN A 443 -11.39 -9.62 -24.62
C GLN A 443 -12.36 -8.49 -24.92
N VAL A 444 -13.53 -8.85 -25.39
CA VAL A 444 -14.67 -7.98 -25.63
C VAL A 444 -15.87 -8.60 -24.92
N VAL A 445 -16.57 -7.82 -24.11
CA VAL A 445 -17.81 -8.22 -23.46
C VAL A 445 -18.98 -7.75 -24.32
N ILE A 446 -19.89 -8.66 -24.65
CA ILE A 446 -21.19 -8.33 -25.23
C ILE A 446 -22.19 -8.36 -24.07
N ASP A 447 -22.83 -7.23 -23.84
CA ASP A 447 -23.88 -7.11 -22.83
C ASP A 447 -24.99 -6.23 -23.39
N THR A 448 -26.15 -6.83 -23.64
CA THR A 448 -27.33 -6.15 -24.19
C THR A 448 -28.36 -5.79 -23.12
N LYS A 449 -28.09 -6.07 -21.84
CA LYS A 449 -29.07 -5.90 -20.77
C LYS A 449 -28.65 -4.79 -19.80
N PRO A 450 -29.59 -3.93 -19.37
CA PRO A 450 -29.30 -2.92 -18.37
C PRO A 450 -29.15 -3.54 -16.97
N ILE A 451 -28.42 -2.85 -16.11
CA ILE A 451 -28.19 -3.22 -14.72
C ILE A 451 -29.50 -3.26 -13.91
N SER A 452 -29.73 -4.34 -13.15
CA SER A 452 -30.87 -4.42 -12.23
C SER A 452 -30.50 -3.93 -10.83
N PHE A 453 -31.28 -2.98 -10.31
CA PHE A 453 -31.12 -2.46 -8.96
C PHE A 453 -32.43 -1.91 -8.40
N GLU A 454 -32.51 -1.81 -7.07
CA GLU A 454 -33.60 -1.20 -6.32
C GLU A 454 -33.05 -0.01 -5.52
N ILE A 455 -33.87 1.03 -5.33
CA ILE A 455 -33.51 2.17 -4.48
C ILE A 455 -34.59 2.44 -3.44
N VAL A 456 -34.17 2.96 -2.29
CA VAL A 456 -35.05 3.47 -1.24
C VAL A 456 -34.46 4.79 -0.76
N ALA A 457 -35.24 5.86 -0.85
CA ALA A 457 -34.85 7.16 -0.30
C ALA A 457 -35.27 7.29 1.16
N ASP A 458 -34.37 7.86 1.98
CA ASP A 458 -34.71 8.27 3.33
C ASP A 458 -35.69 9.45 3.29
N PRO A 459 -36.58 9.56 4.28
CA PRO A 459 -37.53 10.67 4.34
C PRO A 459 -36.85 12.00 4.64
N ILE A 460 -37.42 13.07 4.11
CA ILE A 460 -37.03 14.45 4.43
C ILE A 460 -37.86 14.94 5.61
N ILE A 461 -37.19 15.54 6.59
CA ILE A 461 -37.82 15.93 7.85
C ILE A 461 -37.67 17.42 8.06
N LEU A 462 -38.81 18.10 8.14
CA LEU A 462 -38.87 19.52 8.43
C LEU A 462 -38.94 19.72 9.93
N THR A 463 -37.98 20.41 10.53
CA THR A 463 -38.00 20.75 11.97
C THR A 463 -38.16 22.25 12.15
N GLY A 464 -38.91 22.67 13.16
CA GLY A 464 -39.40 24.06 13.30
C GLY A 464 -38.48 25.00 14.05
N LEU A 465 -37.23 24.62 14.34
CA LEU A 465 -36.41 25.31 15.34
C LEU A 465 -35.00 25.66 14.83
N GLY A 466 -34.94 26.45 13.76
CA GLY A 466 -33.73 27.19 13.44
C GLY A 466 -33.59 28.40 14.37
N ASP A 467 -32.49 28.45 15.13
CA ASP A 467 -32.02 29.65 15.81
C ASP A 467 -31.96 30.80 14.80
N ASN A 468 -32.31 32.02 15.22
CA ASN A 468 -32.36 33.22 14.36
C ASN A 468 -31.06 33.41 13.54
N ASN A 469 -31.00 32.83 12.34
CA ASN A 469 -30.11 33.02 11.17
C ASN A 469 -29.66 31.75 10.44
N LYS A 470 -30.08 30.53 10.81
CA LYS A 470 -29.94 29.36 9.92
C LYS A 470 -31.20 28.50 10.00
N GLN A 471 -32.00 28.51 8.94
CA GLN A 471 -33.09 27.56 8.77
C GLN A 471 -32.48 26.15 8.76
N ASP A 472 -32.89 25.31 9.71
CA ASP A 472 -32.59 23.87 9.73
C ASP A 472 -33.38 23.18 8.62
N ALA A 473 -32.98 23.46 7.38
CA ALA A 473 -33.33 22.65 6.23
C ALA A 473 -32.57 21.31 6.34
N PRO A 474 -33.15 20.20 5.88
CA PRO A 474 -32.36 18.99 5.67
C PRO A 474 -31.07 19.35 4.93
N THR A 475 -29.93 18.80 5.34
CA THR A 475 -28.65 19.13 4.71
C THR A 475 -28.36 18.27 3.49
N ALA A 476 -28.99 17.09 3.40
CA ALA A 476 -28.82 16.16 2.29
C ALA A 476 -30.00 15.20 2.16
N LEU A 477 -30.21 14.68 0.95
CA LEU A 477 -30.98 13.48 0.65
C LEU A 477 -30.06 12.25 0.73
N VAL A 478 -30.49 11.22 1.44
CA VAL A 478 -29.80 9.93 1.52
C VAL A 478 -30.60 8.89 0.74
N VAL A 479 -29.96 8.21 -0.21
CA VAL A 479 -30.58 7.19 -1.04
C VAL A 479 -29.81 5.88 -0.92
N HIS A 480 -30.48 4.85 -0.43
CA HIS A 480 -29.96 3.50 -0.35
C HIS A 480 -30.19 2.79 -1.68
N ALA A 481 -29.13 2.19 -2.24
CA ALA A 481 -29.21 1.44 -3.49
C ALA A 481 -28.79 -0.01 -3.25
N LYS A 482 -29.64 -0.95 -3.66
CA LYS A 482 -29.38 -2.39 -3.63
C LYS A 482 -29.21 -2.89 -5.06
N ILE A 483 -27.96 -3.07 -5.45
CA ILE A 483 -27.59 -3.56 -6.78
C ILE A 483 -27.67 -5.09 -6.77
N SER A 484 -28.49 -5.66 -7.66
CA SER A 484 -28.80 -7.10 -7.67
C SER A 484 -27.64 -7.97 -8.18
N GLU A 485 -26.71 -7.39 -8.93
CA GLU A 485 -25.65 -8.10 -9.64
C GLU A 485 -24.25 -7.51 -9.37
N SER A 486 -23.21 -8.33 -9.49
CA SER A 486 -21.81 -7.91 -9.35
C SER A 486 -21.27 -7.24 -10.62
N ILE A 487 -22.02 -6.29 -11.19
CA ILE A 487 -21.68 -5.57 -12.43
C ILE A 487 -20.81 -4.35 -12.10
N GLN A 488 -19.87 -4.03 -13.00
CA GLN A 488 -19.10 -2.79 -12.94
C GLN A 488 -19.93 -1.64 -13.53
N VAL A 489 -20.28 -0.67 -12.69
CA VAL A 489 -20.91 0.59 -13.11
C VAL A 489 -19.86 1.47 -13.79
N ASP A 490 -20.18 2.05 -14.94
CA ASP A 490 -19.33 3.00 -15.65
C ASP A 490 -19.56 4.42 -15.14
N HIS A 491 -20.82 4.87 -15.17
CA HIS A 491 -21.25 6.14 -14.59
C HIS A 491 -22.63 6.02 -13.95
N TRP A 492 -22.91 6.95 -13.05
CA TRP A 492 -24.20 7.06 -12.38
C TRP A 492 -24.59 8.51 -12.12
N VAL A 493 -25.90 8.74 -12.02
CA VAL A 493 -26.50 10.04 -11.73
C VAL A 493 -27.62 9.86 -10.71
N LEU A 494 -27.66 10.72 -9.70
CA LEU A 494 -28.76 10.87 -8.75
C LEU A 494 -29.36 12.26 -8.93
N GLN A 495 -30.65 12.31 -9.23
CA GLN A 495 -31.43 13.53 -9.42
C GLN A 495 -32.52 13.63 -8.36
N PHE A 496 -32.75 14.83 -7.84
CA PHE A 496 -33.83 15.11 -6.89
C PHE A 496 -34.85 16.08 -7.50
N PHE A 497 -36.13 15.73 -7.43
CA PHE A 497 -37.23 16.46 -8.03
C PHE A 497 -38.24 16.94 -6.98
N ALA A 498 -38.78 18.13 -7.21
CA ALA A 498 -39.90 18.71 -6.48
C ALA A 498 -41.06 18.92 -7.48
N GLY A 499 -42.04 18.01 -7.46
CA GLY A 499 -42.97 17.87 -8.57
C GLY A 499 -42.24 17.51 -9.86
N GLU A 500 -42.35 18.36 -10.88
CA GLU A 500 -41.67 18.20 -12.17
C GLU A 500 -40.31 18.94 -12.25
N ASP A 501 -40.01 19.80 -11.26
CA ASP A 501 -38.81 20.63 -11.29
C ASP A 501 -37.60 19.88 -10.73
N LEU A 502 -36.52 19.81 -11.51
CA LEU A 502 -35.22 19.31 -11.06
C LEU A 502 -34.61 20.31 -10.08
N VAL A 503 -34.42 19.87 -8.84
CA VAL A 503 -33.87 20.69 -7.76
C VAL A 503 -32.35 20.64 -7.77
N ASP A 504 -31.78 19.44 -7.82
CA ASP A 504 -30.34 19.23 -7.80
C ASP A 504 -29.96 17.85 -8.38
N GLU A 505 -28.69 17.70 -8.73
CA GLU A 505 -28.13 16.51 -9.36
C GLU A 505 -26.68 16.27 -8.88
N VAL A 506 -26.36 14.99 -8.63
CA VAL A 506 -24.99 14.54 -8.39
C VAL A 506 -24.66 13.35 -9.28
N GLU A 507 -23.48 13.38 -9.89
CA GLU A 507 -22.99 12.33 -10.77
C GLU A 507 -21.64 11.77 -10.30
N GLY A 508 -21.33 10.54 -10.73
CA GLY A 508 -20.06 9.90 -10.43
C GLY A 508 -19.66 8.84 -11.44
N GLN A 509 -18.37 8.48 -11.41
CA GLN A 509 -17.76 7.45 -12.25
C GLN A 509 -17.44 6.21 -11.41
N GLY A 510 -17.59 5.02 -12.00
CA GLY A 510 -17.38 3.76 -11.31
C GLY A 510 -18.52 3.39 -10.36
N ASN A 511 -18.29 2.37 -9.52
CA ASN A 511 -19.29 1.91 -8.56
C ASN A 511 -19.61 3.00 -7.51
N PRO A 512 -20.89 3.33 -7.27
CA PRO A 512 -21.26 4.32 -6.27
C PRO A 512 -20.92 3.84 -4.86
N SER A 513 -20.54 4.79 -4.00
CA SER A 513 -20.52 4.54 -2.55
C SER A 513 -21.96 4.54 -2.04
N VAL A 514 -22.40 3.46 -1.40
CA VAL A 514 -23.75 3.34 -0.85
C VAL A 514 -23.70 3.61 0.67
N PRO A 515 -24.56 4.48 1.22
CA PRO A 515 -25.65 5.21 0.55
C PRO A 515 -25.16 6.38 -0.32
N LEU A 516 -25.92 6.66 -1.38
CA LEU A 516 -25.75 7.85 -2.21
C LEU A 516 -26.22 9.08 -1.41
N MET A 517 -25.44 10.16 -1.44
CA MET A 517 -25.80 11.41 -0.75
C MET A 517 -25.82 12.57 -1.74
N LEU A 518 -26.88 13.37 -1.68
CA LEU A 518 -27.05 14.62 -2.42
C LEU A 518 -27.25 15.74 -1.41
N ASP A 519 -26.26 16.62 -1.27
CA ASP A 519 -26.32 17.76 -0.35
C ASP A 519 -27.24 18.84 -0.92
N PHE A 520 -28.20 19.31 -0.13
CA PHE A 520 -29.10 20.36 -0.61
C PHE A 520 -28.38 21.71 -0.72
N PRO A 521 -28.68 22.52 -1.75
CA PRO A 521 -28.17 23.88 -1.83
C PRO A 521 -28.59 24.66 -0.58
N LYS A 522 -27.67 25.46 -0.01
CA LYS A 522 -27.89 26.22 1.25
C LYS A 522 -29.13 27.13 1.29
N GLN A 523 -29.80 27.33 0.15
CA GLN A 523 -30.95 28.21 -0.01
C GLN A 523 -32.23 27.46 -0.39
N TYR A 524 -32.17 26.15 -0.62
CA TYR A 524 -33.34 25.39 -1.01
C TYR A 524 -34.26 25.15 0.19
N VAL A 525 -35.51 25.59 0.08
CA VAL A 525 -36.53 25.45 1.12
C VAL A 525 -37.48 24.35 0.70
N VAL A 526 -37.61 23.32 1.53
CA VAL A 526 -38.53 22.21 1.28
C VAL A 526 -39.93 22.61 1.76
N HIS A 527 -40.91 22.41 0.89
CA HIS A 527 -42.30 22.82 1.02
C HIS A 527 -43.19 21.59 1.24
N ALA A 528 -44.02 21.59 2.28
CA ALA A 528 -44.83 20.42 2.64
C ALA A 528 -45.98 20.12 1.66
N ASP A 529 -46.31 21.07 0.79
CA ASP A 529 -47.35 21.00 -0.24
C ASP A 529 -46.83 20.46 -1.59
N ILE A 530 -45.56 20.09 -1.68
CA ILE A 530 -44.93 19.57 -2.90
C ILE A 530 -44.58 18.08 -2.71
N GLU A 531 -44.86 17.27 -3.71
CA GLU A 531 -44.41 15.87 -3.76
C GLU A 531 -42.96 15.81 -4.20
N TYR A 532 -42.15 15.02 -3.49
CA TYR A 532 -40.72 14.87 -3.76
C TYR A 532 -40.40 13.47 -4.26
N SER A 533 -39.49 13.39 -5.22
CA SER A 533 -39.00 12.11 -5.74
C SER A 533 -37.52 12.19 -6.06
N CYS A 534 -36.86 11.04 -6.08
CA CYS A 534 -35.50 10.94 -6.60
C CYS A 534 -35.43 9.91 -7.72
N VAL A 535 -34.59 10.21 -8.71
CA VAL A 535 -34.30 9.34 -9.84
C VAL A 535 -32.82 8.98 -9.78
N VAL A 536 -32.52 7.68 -9.81
CA VAL A 536 -31.16 7.17 -9.95
C VAL A 536 -31.02 6.51 -11.30
N VAL A 537 -30.01 6.91 -12.05
CA VAL A 537 -29.60 6.30 -13.32
C VAL A 537 -28.26 5.63 -13.11
N LEU A 538 -28.17 4.33 -13.40
CA LEU A 538 -26.93 3.58 -13.41
C LEU A 538 -26.67 3.06 -14.82
N CYS A 539 -25.47 3.30 -15.35
CA CYS A 539 -25.06 2.79 -16.65
C CYS A 539 -23.85 1.86 -16.50
N ASP A 540 -23.89 0.73 -17.20
CA ASP A 540 -22.80 -0.25 -17.21
C ASP A 540 -21.68 0.12 -18.20
N LEU A 541 -20.63 -0.71 -18.24
CA LEU A 541 -19.50 -0.55 -19.17
C LEU A 541 -19.87 -0.77 -20.65
N ALA A 542 -20.98 -1.44 -20.95
CA ALA A 542 -21.49 -1.61 -22.32
C ALA A 542 -22.37 -0.43 -22.77
N GLY A 543 -22.71 0.49 -21.86
CA GLY A 543 -23.53 1.67 -22.12
C GLY A 543 -25.02 1.46 -21.84
N ASN A 544 -25.44 0.30 -21.32
CA ASN A 544 -26.84 0.08 -20.97
C ASN A 544 -27.15 0.77 -19.65
N CYS A 545 -28.17 1.62 -19.67
CA CYS A 545 -28.62 2.37 -18.49
C CYS A 545 -29.93 1.81 -17.96
N ALA A 546 -30.06 1.73 -16.63
CA ALA A 546 -31.33 1.50 -15.97
C ALA A 546 -31.65 2.66 -15.02
N THR A 547 -32.93 2.93 -14.87
CA THR A 547 -33.44 4.05 -14.09
C THR A 547 -34.40 3.53 -13.03
N GLN A 548 -34.24 4.01 -11.80
CA GLN A 548 -35.15 3.74 -10.71
C GLN A 548 -35.66 5.05 -10.12
N LEU A 549 -36.93 5.06 -9.74
CA LEU A 549 -37.58 6.19 -9.09
C LEU A 549 -38.04 5.74 -7.69
N SER A 550 -37.75 6.56 -6.70
CA SER A 550 -38.31 6.44 -5.35
C SER A 550 -38.99 7.74 -4.98
N GLU A 551 -40.21 7.63 -4.47
CA GLU A 551 -40.86 8.74 -3.78
C GLU A 551 -40.07 9.06 -2.50
N VAL A 552 -39.94 10.35 -2.19
CA VAL A 552 -39.29 10.84 -0.99
C VAL A 552 -40.39 11.30 -0.05
N GLN A 553 -40.55 10.56 1.04
CA GLN A 553 -41.55 10.91 2.04
C GLN A 553 -41.14 12.17 2.80
N LEU A 554 -42.11 13.05 3.05
CA LEU A 554 -41.90 14.27 3.81
C LEU A 554 -42.58 14.16 5.17
N ILE A 555 -41.82 14.41 6.24
CA ILE A 555 -42.33 14.46 7.61
C ILE A 555 -42.21 15.90 8.10
N ASP A 556 -43.35 16.53 8.38
CA ASP A 556 -43.37 17.87 8.96
C ASP A 556 -43.48 17.82 10.49
N LEU A 557 -42.39 18.18 11.17
CA LEU A 557 -42.29 18.30 12.62
C LEU A 557 -42.19 19.77 13.07
N ARG A 558 -42.50 20.74 12.20
CA ARG A 558 -42.33 22.17 12.53
C ARG A 558 -43.20 22.66 13.68
N ASP A 559 -44.37 22.03 13.88
CA ASP A 559 -45.29 22.36 14.97
C ASP A 559 -44.94 21.68 16.31
N LYS A 560 -43.76 21.02 16.42
CA LYS A 560 -43.46 20.04 17.47
C LYS A 560 -42.08 20.27 18.12
N THR A 561 -41.98 20.07 19.44
CA THR A 561 -40.82 20.40 20.30
C THR A 561 -39.56 19.52 20.14
N VAL A 562 -39.51 18.63 19.14
CA VAL A 562 -38.42 17.65 18.98
C VAL A 562 -37.40 18.15 17.95
N ARG A 563 -36.11 18.19 18.35
CA ARG A 563 -35.00 18.50 17.43
C ARG A 563 -34.62 17.22 16.66
N GLY A 564 -34.78 17.23 15.34
CA GLY A 564 -34.37 16.14 14.45
C GLY A 564 -33.19 16.54 13.57
N ARG A 565 -32.28 15.62 13.31
CA ARG A 565 -31.17 15.80 12.36
C ARG A 565 -30.87 14.51 11.61
N GLN A 566 -30.55 14.61 10.32
CA GLN A 566 -30.13 13.46 9.52
C GLN A 566 -28.63 13.21 9.72
N GLU A 567 -28.24 11.98 10.06
CA GLU A 567 -26.84 11.56 10.17
C GLU A 567 -26.58 10.26 9.35
N GLN A 568 -25.32 9.87 9.17
CA GLN A 568 -24.97 8.58 8.53
C GLN A 568 -25.57 7.36 9.25
N ARG A 569 -25.88 7.51 10.53
CA ARG A 569 -26.54 6.48 11.35
C ARG A 569 -28.07 6.49 11.28
N GLY A 570 -28.63 7.29 10.39
CA GLY A 570 -30.06 7.47 10.24
C GLY A 570 -30.56 8.78 10.87
N LEU A 571 -31.87 8.90 10.98
CA LEU A 571 -32.52 10.06 11.58
C LEU A 571 -32.33 10.07 13.08
N VAL A 572 -31.73 11.13 13.62
CA VAL A 572 -31.53 11.30 15.07
C VAL A 572 -32.51 12.33 15.62
N LEU A 573 -33.46 11.88 16.45
CA LEU A 573 -34.36 12.72 17.22
C LEU A 573 -33.79 12.91 18.64
N THR A 574 -33.56 14.14 19.05
CA THR A 574 -32.94 14.44 20.36
C THR A 574 -33.96 14.91 21.38
N LEU A 575 -34.02 14.20 22.49
CA LEU A 575 -34.75 14.58 23.69
C LEU A 575 -33.79 15.16 24.75
N PRO A 576 -34.00 16.40 25.20
CA PRO A 576 -33.16 17.01 26.24
C PRO A 576 -33.38 16.38 27.62
N GLU A 577 -32.39 16.45 28.53
CA GLU A 577 -32.49 15.81 29.87
C GLU A 577 -33.70 16.23 30.70
N ILE A 578 -34.26 17.41 30.46
CA ILE A 578 -35.33 18.01 31.28
C ILE A 578 -36.55 17.08 31.42
N ILE A 579 -36.66 16.06 30.55
CA ILE A 579 -37.62 14.96 30.63
C ILE A 579 -37.50 14.06 31.88
N PHE A 580 -36.36 14.09 32.57
CA PHE A 580 -36.12 13.34 33.82
C PHE A 580 -35.89 14.28 34.99
N ASP A 581 -36.22 13.84 36.21
CA ASP A 581 -35.73 14.49 37.43
C ASP A 581 -34.24 14.17 37.65
N THR A 582 -33.57 15.01 38.45
CA THR A 582 -32.20 14.73 38.91
C THR A 582 -32.15 13.33 39.52
N ASP A 583 -31.19 12.52 39.06
CA ASP A 583 -30.98 11.15 39.53
C ASP A 583 -32.16 10.18 39.27
N SER A 584 -33.07 10.54 38.36
CA SER A 584 -34.23 9.74 38.00
C SER A 584 -34.15 9.24 36.56
N ALA A 585 -34.78 8.08 36.34
CA ALA A 585 -35.07 7.53 35.01
C ALA A 585 -36.57 7.57 34.69
N LYS A 586 -37.39 8.21 35.53
CA LYS A 586 -38.82 8.36 35.28
C LYS A 586 -39.07 9.53 34.33
N VAL A 587 -39.69 9.27 33.19
CA VAL A 587 -40.13 10.31 32.25
C VAL A 587 -41.23 11.15 32.92
N LYS A 588 -41.08 12.47 32.89
CA LYS A 588 -42.08 13.41 33.41
C LYS A 588 -43.31 13.45 32.48
N SER A 589 -44.49 13.56 33.08
CA SER A 589 -45.76 13.57 32.35
C SER A 589 -45.90 14.72 31.35
N GLU A 590 -45.22 15.83 31.59
CA GLU A 590 -45.21 17.01 30.70
C GLU A 590 -44.52 16.75 29.36
N PHE A 591 -43.76 15.65 29.21
CA PHE A 591 -43.11 15.25 27.96
C PHE A 591 -43.76 14.04 27.28
N HIS A 592 -44.91 13.57 27.80
CA HIS A 592 -45.66 12.49 27.17
C HIS A 592 -46.18 12.89 25.78
N ASP A 593 -46.61 14.14 25.58
CA ASP A 593 -47.07 14.63 24.28
C ASP A 593 -45.94 14.60 23.23
N THR A 594 -44.71 14.88 23.65
CA THR A 594 -43.51 14.76 22.80
C THR A 594 -43.25 13.29 22.41
N LEU A 595 -43.44 12.35 23.33
CA LEU A 595 -43.28 10.91 23.06
C LEU A 595 -44.40 10.35 22.18
N ILE A 596 -45.64 10.87 22.28
CA ILE A 596 -46.74 10.56 21.35
C ILE A 596 -46.32 10.92 19.92
N GLN A 597 -45.75 12.11 19.73
CA GLN A 597 -45.35 12.58 18.40
C GLN A 597 -44.21 11.76 17.79
N ILE A 598 -43.26 11.34 18.63
CA ILE A 598 -42.20 10.40 18.21
C ILE A 598 -42.83 9.06 17.85
N ALA A 599 -43.76 8.55 18.65
CA ALA A 599 -44.45 7.31 18.34
C ALA A 599 -45.22 7.36 17.01
N ASP A 600 -45.92 8.45 16.71
CA ASP A 600 -46.56 8.66 15.41
C ASP A 600 -45.55 8.58 14.26
N THR A 601 -44.35 9.16 14.46
CA THR A 601 -43.24 9.07 13.52
C THR A 601 -42.76 7.62 13.36
N LEU A 602 -42.58 6.89 14.46
CA LEU A 602 -42.15 5.48 14.44
C LEU A 602 -43.18 4.56 13.75
N LEU A 603 -44.46 4.88 13.87
CA LEU A 603 -45.56 4.15 13.20
C LEU A 603 -45.63 4.45 11.70
N ALA A 604 -45.23 5.64 11.27
CA ALA A 604 -45.12 6.00 9.86
C ALA A 604 -43.96 5.25 9.14
N TYR A 605 -42.98 4.75 9.90
CA TYR A 605 -41.83 3.98 9.38
C TYR A 605 -41.79 2.57 9.96
N PRO A 606 -42.70 1.67 9.57
CA PRO A 606 -42.81 0.32 10.15
C PRO A 606 -41.62 -0.61 9.81
N GLU A 607 -40.79 -0.24 8.85
CA GLU A 607 -39.57 -0.99 8.49
C GLU A 607 -38.30 -0.42 9.14
N ALA A 608 -38.38 0.79 9.71
CA ALA A 608 -37.23 1.41 10.35
C ALA A 608 -36.94 0.74 11.70
N LEU A 609 -35.66 0.55 11.95
CA LEU A 609 -35.11 0.11 13.21
C LEU A 609 -34.87 1.31 14.11
N VAL A 610 -35.11 1.15 15.42
CA VAL A 610 -35.07 2.22 16.40
C VAL A 610 -34.00 1.93 17.44
N ILE A 611 -33.05 2.85 17.60
CA ILE A 611 -32.01 2.76 18.63
C ILE A 611 -32.16 3.96 19.56
N ILE A 612 -32.32 3.71 20.86
CA ILE A 612 -32.47 4.73 21.88
C ILE A 612 -31.17 4.82 22.68
N GLU A 613 -30.42 5.90 22.50
CA GLU A 613 -29.14 6.15 23.15
C GLU A 613 -29.30 7.12 24.34
N GLY A 614 -28.87 6.71 25.53
CA GLY A 614 -28.82 7.56 26.71
C GLY A 614 -27.42 8.13 26.95
N HIS A 615 -27.35 9.42 27.27
CA HIS A 615 -26.08 10.15 27.54
C HIS A 615 -26.14 10.97 28.83
N THR A 616 -24.99 11.13 29.48
CA THR A 616 -24.80 12.00 30.66
C THR A 616 -23.68 13.01 30.42
N ASP A 617 -23.53 13.98 31.33
CA ASP A 617 -22.32 14.79 31.42
C ASP A 617 -21.21 14.04 32.17
N ASN A 618 -20.08 14.73 32.39
CA ASN A 618 -18.91 14.18 33.09
C ASN A 618 -18.93 14.35 34.62
N VAL A 619 -20.07 14.72 35.21
CA VAL A 619 -20.18 14.97 36.64
C VAL A 619 -20.69 13.71 37.33
N GLY A 620 -19.91 13.17 38.27
CA GLY A 620 -20.27 11.98 39.03
C GLY A 620 -19.34 10.80 38.76
N ASP A 621 -19.73 9.62 39.22
CA ASP A 621 -19.00 8.37 38.98
C ASP A 621 -19.32 7.84 37.58
N THR A 622 -18.29 7.48 36.81
CA THR A 622 -18.43 7.04 35.41
C THR A 622 -19.32 5.78 35.28
N ASN A 623 -19.23 4.81 36.21
CA ASN A 623 -20.08 3.62 36.16
C ASN A 623 -21.52 3.95 36.53
N TYR A 624 -21.70 4.84 37.50
CA TYR A 624 -23.01 5.34 37.87
C TYR A 624 -23.71 6.03 36.68
N ASN A 625 -23.00 6.93 36.01
CA ASN A 625 -23.46 7.67 34.84
C ASN A 625 -23.84 6.74 33.68
N LEU A 626 -23.05 5.69 33.46
CA LEU A 626 -23.33 4.65 32.49
C LEU A 626 -24.67 3.94 32.79
N VAL A 627 -24.85 3.46 34.02
CA VAL A 627 -26.09 2.78 34.45
C VAL A 627 -27.30 3.72 34.40
N LEU A 628 -27.14 4.98 34.80
CA LEU A 628 -28.22 5.97 34.78
C LEU A 628 -28.66 6.28 33.34
N SER A 629 -27.70 6.45 32.42
CA SER A 629 -27.97 6.69 31.01
C SER A 629 -28.74 5.53 30.37
N GLU A 630 -28.39 4.28 30.72
CA GLU A 630 -29.05 3.08 30.24
C GLU A 630 -30.48 2.95 30.78
N LYS A 631 -30.68 3.21 32.08
CA LYS A 631 -32.03 3.24 32.66
C LYS A 631 -32.94 4.27 32.01
N ARG A 632 -32.40 5.45 31.67
CA ARG A 632 -33.14 6.52 30.97
C ARG A 632 -33.52 6.11 29.55
N ALA A 633 -32.61 5.48 28.81
CA ALA A 633 -32.91 4.95 27.48
C ALA A 633 -33.99 3.85 27.54
N ASN A 634 -33.87 2.91 28.47
CA ASN A 634 -34.87 1.86 28.69
C ASN A 634 -36.25 2.42 29.07
N ALA A 635 -36.31 3.46 29.91
CA ALA A 635 -37.58 4.07 30.29
C ALA A 635 -38.33 4.70 29.08
N VAL A 636 -37.59 5.27 28.13
CA VAL A 636 -38.17 5.80 26.88
C VAL A 636 -38.61 4.64 25.98
N MET A 637 -37.79 3.59 25.85
CA MET A 637 -38.15 2.37 25.12
C MET A 637 -39.45 1.74 25.63
N ASP A 638 -39.52 1.49 26.94
CA ASP A 638 -40.68 0.88 27.59
C ASP A 638 -41.93 1.74 27.40
N TYR A 639 -41.80 3.07 27.51
CA TYR A 639 -42.91 3.98 27.29
C TYR A 639 -43.46 3.88 25.86
N LEU A 640 -42.57 3.83 24.86
CA LEU A 640 -42.93 3.74 23.45
C LEU A 640 -43.60 2.40 23.13
N ILE A 641 -43.04 1.28 23.61
CA ILE A 641 -43.58 -0.06 23.39
C ILE A 641 -44.96 -0.22 24.07
N VAL A 642 -45.06 0.13 25.35
CA VAL A 642 -46.26 -0.13 26.17
C VAL A 642 -47.45 0.72 25.71
N ASN A 643 -47.21 1.98 25.33
CA ASN A 643 -48.31 2.91 25.04
C ASN A 643 -48.69 3.00 23.55
N PHE A 644 -47.80 2.61 22.61
CA PHE A 644 -48.02 2.83 21.17
C PHE A 644 -47.91 1.60 20.28
N THR A 645 -47.85 0.39 20.87
CA THR A 645 -47.84 -0.88 20.11
C THR A 645 -46.70 -0.96 19.09
N ILE A 646 -45.54 -0.39 19.41
CA ILE A 646 -44.33 -0.52 18.57
C ILE A 646 -43.76 -1.93 18.78
N ASP A 647 -43.39 -2.61 17.68
CA ASP A 647 -42.81 -3.95 17.75
C ASP A 647 -41.51 -3.93 18.57
N PRO A 648 -41.44 -4.66 19.71
CA PRO A 648 -40.25 -4.72 20.54
C PRO A 648 -39.00 -5.19 19.78
N ASN A 649 -39.16 -6.00 18.72
CA ASN A 649 -38.03 -6.52 17.95
C ASN A 649 -37.33 -5.45 17.10
N ARG A 650 -37.95 -4.29 16.93
CA ARG A 650 -37.40 -3.18 16.15
C ARG A 650 -36.79 -2.08 17.02
N VAL A 651 -36.88 -2.17 18.35
CA VAL A 651 -36.42 -1.13 19.25
C VAL A 651 -35.33 -1.68 20.17
N SER A 652 -34.19 -0.99 20.24
CA SER A 652 -33.12 -1.27 21.19
C SER A 652 -32.80 -0.03 22.03
N ALA A 653 -32.28 -0.22 23.23
CA ALA A 653 -31.86 0.85 24.12
C ALA A 653 -30.43 0.59 24.62
N VAL A 654 -29.62 1.65 24.69
CA VAL A 654 -28.22 1.57 25.13
C VAL A 654 -27.81 2.83 25.91
N GLY A 655 -27.07 2.64 27.00
CA GLY A 655 -26.46 3.73 27.76
C GLY A 655 -24.99 3.93 27.39
N TYR A 656 -24.57 5.17 27.14
CA TYR A 656 -23.19 5.54 26.87
C TYR A 656 -22.52 6.34 28.00
N GLY A 657 -23.28 6.76 29.02
CA GLY A 657 -22.78 7.67 30.05
C GLY A 657 -22.17 8.93 29.42
N GLU A 658 -20.98 9.31 29.88
CA GLU A 658 -20.26 10.52 29.44
C GLU A 658 -19.40 10.31 28.18
N THR A 659 -19.33 9.09 27.64
CA THR A 659 -18.35 8.71 26.61
C THR A 659 -18.64 9.27 25.21
N ARG A 660 -19.85 9.81 24.98
CA ARG A 660 -20.31 10.38 23.70
C ARG A 660 -20.90 11.78 23.89
N GLY A 661 -20.09 12.69 24.42
CA GLY A 661 -20.43 14.11 24.51
C GLY A 661 -20.48 14.78 23.14
N ILE A 662 -21.46 15.67 22.94
CA ILE A 662 -21.60 16.51 21.74
C ILE A 662 -20.93 17.88 21.92
N THR A 663 -20.65 18.26 23.17
CA THR A 663 -19.94 19.49 23.54
C THR A 663 -18.95 19.21 24.66
N GLU A 664 -18.00 20.11 24.88
CA GLU A 664 -17.10 20.08 26.04
C GLU A 664 -17.92 20.21 27.33
N ASN A 665 -17.46 19.69 28.47
CA ASN A 665 -18.25 19.70 29.72
C ASN A 665 -17.93 20.89 30.64
N ASP A 666 -17.37 21.96 30.07
CA ASP A 666 -16.76 23.04 30.85
C ASP A 666 -17.83 23.93 31.50
N THR A 667 -18.92 24.22 30.77
CA THR A 667 -20.01 25.08 31.25
C THR A 667 -21.24 24.30 31.68
N SER A 668 -22.11 24.91 32.49
CA SER A 668 -23.38 24.29 32.88
C SER A 668 -24.31 24.06 31.69
N GLU A 669 -24.24 24.95 30.69
CA GLU A 669 -25.03 24.88 29.47
C GLU A 669 -24.56 23.73 28.58
N ASP A 670 -23.25 23.52 28.47
CA ASP A 670 -22.71 22.43 27.66
C ASP A 670 -22.92 21.06 28.33
N ARG A 671 -22.81 20.98 29.66
CA ARG A 671 -23.21 19.79 30.40
C ARG A 671 -24.69 19.46 30.19
N GLN A 672 -25.57 20.45 30.12
CA GLN A 672 -26.99 20.24 29.84
C GLN A 672 -27.24 19.69 28.43
N LYS A 673 -26.44 20.08 27.42
CA LYS A 673 -26.51 19.49 26.07
C LYS A 673 -26.06 18.03 26.06
N ASN A 674 -25.06 17.67 26.86
CA ASN A 674 -24.56 16.30 26.94
C ASN A 674 -25.53 15.34 27.65
N ARG A 675 -26.34 15.83 28.58
CA ARG A 675 -27.42 15.06 29.21
C ARG A 675 -28.63 15.01 28.26
N ARG A 676 -28.78 13.90 27.54
CA ARG A 676 -29.82 13.76 26.50
C ARG A 676 -30.17 12.29 26.24
N VAL A 677 -31.30 12.08 25.58
CA VAL A 677 -31.64 10.81 24.96
C VAL A 677 -31.78 11.03 23.45
N GLU A 678 -31.11 10.23 22.65
CA GLU A 678 -31.22 10.26 21.19
C GLU A 678 -32.00 9.04 20.72
N ILE A 679 -32.99 9.24 19.85
CA ILE A 679 -33.76 8.17 19.22
C ILE A 679 -33.38 8.17 17.74
N ILE A 680 -32.80 7.08 17.29
CA ILE A 680 -32.22 6.93 15.97
C ILE A 680 -33.11 6.00 15.16
N LEU A 681 -33.63 6.46 14.02
CA LEU A 681 -34.36 5.63 13.06
C LEU A 681 -33.43 5.29 11.90
N SER A 682 -33.20 4.01 11.64
CA SER A 682 -32.29 3.53 10.60
C SER A 682 -32.87 2.35 9.84
N THR A 683 -32.62 2.26 8.55
CA THR A 683 -32.98 1.09 7.71
C THR A 683 -31.82 0.10 7.57
N ASP A 684 -30.65 0.40 8.16
CA ASP A 684 -29.46 -0.45 8.11
C ASP A 684 -29.37 -1.41 9.31
N GLN A 685 -29.69 -2.68 9.06
CA GLN A 685 -29.60 -3.77 10.05
C GLN A 685 -28.20 -3.90 10.69
N LYS A 686 -27.13 -3.52 9.97
CA LYS A 686 -25.76 -3.59 10.52
C LYS A 686 -25.55 -2.65 11.70
N GLN A 687 -26.35 -1.60 11.83
CA GLN A 687 -26.24 -0.65 12.95
C GLN A 687 -26.82 -1.23 14.23
N LEU A 688 -27.89 -2.03 14.14
CA LEU A 688 -28.40 -2.82 15.27
C LEU A 688 -27.42 -3.90 15.70
N ASP A 689 -26.84 -4.64 14.74
CA ASP A 689 -25.84 -5.66 15.03
C ASP A 689 -24.61 -5.08 15.78
N GLN A 690 -24.29 -3.81 15.55
CA GLN A 690 -23.21 -3.11 16.26
C GLN A 690 -23.60 -2.70 17.69
N VAL A 691 -24.86 -2.32 17.92
CA VAL A 691 -25.41 -2.05 19.26
C VAL A 691 -25.50 -3.34 20.06
N ASP A 692 -26.02 -4.42 19.46
CA ASP A 692 -26.12 -5.75 20.08
C ASP A 692 -24.74 -6.37 20.36
N LYS A 693 -23.75 -6.21 19.46
CA LYS A 693 -22.37 -6.66 19.72
C LYS A 693 -21.70 -5.94 20.90
N LYS A 694 -22.09 -4.69 21.20
CA LYS A 694 -21.53 -3.90 22.32
C LYS A 694 -22.18 -4.19 23.67
N LEU A 695 -23.28 -4.94 23.69
CA LEU A 695 -23.96 -5.46 24.88
C LEU A 695 -23.52 -6.90 25.25
N THR A 696 -22.37 -7.37 24.76
CA THR A 696 -21.88 -8.70 25.11
C THR A 696 -21.29 -8.70 26.52
N TYR A 697 -22.13 -8.83 27.54
CA TYR A 697 -21.68 -9.30 28.85
C TYR A 697 -21.09 -10.70 28.66
N PHE A 698 -19.87 -10.91 29.16
CA PHE A 698 -19.33 -12.25 29.29
C PHE A 698 -19.25 -12.65 30.76
N TYR A 699 -19.39 -13.93 31.01
CA TYR A 699 -19.14 -14.50 32.33
C TYR A 699 -17.68 -14.91 32.41
N THR A 700 -17.04 -14.68 33.55
CA THR A 700 -15.72 -15.20 33.87
C THR A 700 -15.75 -15.80 35.27
N LEU A 701 -14.86 -16.75 35.55
CA LEU A 701 -14.78 -17.40 36.86
C LEU A 701 -13.58 -16.87 37.64
N LEU A 702 -13.85 -16.16 38.74
CA LEU A 702 -12.83 -15.76 39.70
C LEU A 702 -12.46 -16.95 40.59
N VAL A 703 -11.20 -17.39 40.52
CA VAL A 703 -10.69 -18.55 41.26
C VAL A 703 -9.70 -18.18 42.37
N GLY A 704 -9.18 -16.94 42.37
CA GLY A 704 -8.27 -16.47 43.42
C GLY A 704 -8.13 -14.96 43.47
N SER A 705 -7.79 -14.41 44.64
CA SER A 705 -7.54 -12.98 44.85
C SER A 705 -6.37 -12.79 45.82
N PHE A 706 -5.33 -12.10 45.38
CA PHE A 706 -4.05 -11.99 46.10
C PHE A 706 -3.64 -10.54 46.28
N LYS A 707 -2.96 -10.21 47.39
CA LYS A 707 -2.38 -8.86 47.58
C LYS A 707 -1.06 -8.67 46.81
N ASP A 708 -0.32 -9.75 46.61
CA ASP A 708 0.94 -9.78 45.87
C ASP A 708 0.72 -10.40 44.49
N ARG A 709 1.30 -9.77 43.46
CA ARG A 709 1.26 -10.22 42.07
C ARG A 709 1.97 -11.54 41.88
N SER A 710 3.11 -11.74 42.54
CA SER A 710 3.92 -12.97 42.41
C SER A 710 3.13 -14.21 42.83
N ASN A 711 2.32 -14.08 43.90
CA ASN A 711 1.44 -15.16 44.35
C ASN A 711 0.28 -15.43 43.39
N ALA A 712 -0.23 -14.39 42.72
CA ALA A 712 -1.25 -14.55 41.69
C ALA A 712 -0.69 -15.25 40.43
N GLU A 713 0.54 -14.91 40.03
CA GLU A 713 1.26 -15.54 38.91
C GLU A 713 1.54 -17.01 39.20
N ALA A 714 2.11 -17.34 40.36
CA ALA A 714 2.36 -18.73 40.75
C ALA A 714 1.08 -19.58 40.82
N PHE A 715 -0.04 -18.98 41.26
CA PHE A 715 -1.33 -19.66 41.26
C PHE A 715 -1.89 -19.83 39.85
N ALA A 716 -1.77 -18.82 38.98
CA ALA A 716 -2.21 -18.90 37.59
C ALA A 716 -1.44 -19.97 36.80
N ASP A 717 -0.11 -20.04 36.95
CA ASP A 717 0.73 -21.06 36.32
C ASP A 717 0.30 -22.48 36.77
N SER A 718 -0.05 -22.62 38.05
CA SER A 718 -0.53 -23.90 38.60
C SER A 718 -1.90 -24.31 38.04
N VAL A 719 -2.75 -23.33 37.72
CA VAL A 719 -4.07 -23.55 37.10
C VAL A 719 -3.92 -23.88 35.62
N GLU A 720 -2.99 -23.27 34.90
CA GLU A 720 -2.72 -23.58 33.49
C GLU A 720 -2.21 -25.00 33.27
N LEU A 721 -1.47 -25.55 34.25
CA LEU A 721 -1.05 -26.95 34.25
C LEU A 721 -2.19 -27.97 34.36
N LEU A 722 -3.43 -27.52 34.63
CA LEU A 722 -4.60 -28.39 34.67
C LEU A 722 -5.22 -28.64 33.28
N GLU A 723 -4.64 -28.10 32.20
CA GLU A 723 -5.09 -28.26 30.81
C GLU A 723 -6.60 -28.01 30.64
N LEU A 724 -7.10 -26.98 31.32
CA LEU A 724 -8.47 -26.53 31.12
C LEU A 724 -8.57 -25.96 29.71
N ASP A 725 -9.61 -26.29 28.95
CA ASP A 725 -9.87 -25.77 27.58
C ASP A 725 -10.10 -24.23 27.52
N HIS A 726 -9.78 -23.51 28.59
CA HIS A 726 -10.02 -22.08 28.75
C HIS A 726 -8.80 -21.37 29.36
N SER A 727 -8.48 -20.19 28.83
CA SER A 727 -7.31 -19.41 29.26
C SER A 727 -7.47 -18.78 30.64
N THR A 728 -6.39 -18.76 31.41
CA THR A 728 -6.29 -18.05 32.70
C THR A 728 -5.82 -16.61 32.47
N ARG A 729 -6.35 -15.65 33.24
CA ARG A 729 -5.96 -14.23 33.20
C ARG A 729 -5.81 -13.67 34.61
N ILE A 730 -4.85 -12.76 34.78
CA ILE A 730 -4.67 -12.00 36.03
C ILE A 730 -5.13 -10.57 35.83
N VAL A 731 -6.12 -10.14 36.60
CA VAL A 731 -6.71 -8.80 36.54
C VAL A 731 -6.34 -8.03 37.81
N LYS A 732 -5.72 -6.85 37.65
CA LYS A 732 -5.46 -5.93 38.77
C LYS A 732 -6.73 -5.15 39.09
N VAL A 733 -7.17 -5.18 40.34
CA VAL A 733 -8.37 -4.47 40.82
C VAL A 733 -8.05 -3.71 42.09
N GLU A 734 -8.51 -2.46 42.20
CA GLU A 734 -8.44 -1.71 43.45
C GLU A 734 -9.74 -1.86 44.24
N VAL A 735 -9.62 -2.26 45.50
CA VAL A 735 -10.76 -2.50 46.39
C VAL A 735 -10.52 -1.75 47.69
N TYR A 736 -11.35 -0.75 47.98
CA TYR A 736 -11.23 0.12 49.16
C TYR A 736 -9.83 0.74 49.32
N GLY A 737 -9.19 1.12 48.21
CA GLY A 737 -7.83 1.70 48.21
C GLY A 737 -6.68 0.71 48.33
N GLU A 738 -6.95 -0.60 48.46
CA GLU A 738 -5.92 -1.65 48.35
C GLU A 738 -5.90 -2.26 46.94
N THR A 739 -4.72 -2.35 46.32
CA THR A 739 -4.53 -3.13 45.09
C THR A 739 -4.63 -4.63 45.39
N ARG A 740 -5.40 -5.37 44.59
CA ARG A 740 -5.44 -6.84 44.57
C ARG A 740 -5.31 -7.38 43.15
N TYR A 741 -4.70 -8.54 43.02
CA TYR A 741 -4.54 -9.28 41.77
C TYR A 741 -5.48 -10.48 41.80
N ARG A 742 -6.44 -10.49 40.88
CA ARG A 742 -7.48 -11.52 40.76
C ARG A 742 -7.13 -12.48 39.63
N VAL A 743 -7.22 -13.78 39.89
CA VAL A 743 -7.00 -14.82 38.89
C VAL A 743 -8.35 -15.30 38.40
N THR A 744 -8.59 -15.15 37.10
CA THR A 744 -9.86 -15.44 36.43
C THR A 744 -9.66 -16.47 35.32
N ILE A 745 -10.66 -17.32 35.05
CA ILE A 745 -10.63 -18.36 34.02
C ILE A 745 -11.76 -18.13 33.02
N GLY A 746 -11.40 -18.12 31.74
CA GLY A 746 -12.33 -18.11 30.61
C GLY A 746 -13.08 -16.78 30.41
N SER A 747 -13.72 -16.69 29.25
CA SER A 747 -14.70 -15.65 28.89
C SER A 747 -15.84 -16.36 28.17
N PHE A 748 -17.00 -16.45 28.83
CA PHE A 748 -18.13 -17.24 28.39
C PHE A 748 -19.27 -16.32 27.94
N SER A 749 -19.77 -16.51 26.73
CA SER A 749 -20.94 -15.78 26.23
C SER A 749 -22.24 -16.19 26.91
N GLN A 750 -22.32 -17.40 27.49
CA GLN A 750 -23.49 -17.87 28.22
C GLN A 750 -23.15 -18.28 29.67
N LYS A 751 -24.08 -17.98 30.59
CA LYS A 751 -23.96 -18.32 32.02
C LYS A 751 -23.83 -19.83 32.25
N ALA A 752 -24.49 -20.64 31.42
CA ALA A 752 -24.51 -22.10 31.53
C ALA A 752 -23.12 -22.70 31.32
N ASP A 753 -22.37 -22.21 30.33
CA ASP A 753 -21.04 -22.70 29.98
C ASP A 753 -20.03 -22.46 31.11
N ALA A 754 -20.06 -21.27 31.71
CA ALA A 754 -19.31 -20.97 32.92
C ALA A 754 -19.73 -21.89 34.09
N GLY A 755 -21.03 -22.19 34.21
CA GLY A 755 -21.58 -23.06 35.24
C GLY A 755 -21.13 -24.52 35.15
N TYR A 756 -20.91 -25.05 33.95
CA TYR A 756 -20.37 -26.40 33.77
C TYR A 756 -18.93 -26.52 34.29
N LEU A 757 -18.12 -25.47 34.09
CA LEU A 757 -16.73 -25.46 34.51
C LEU A 757 -16.56 -25.33 36.05
N ILE A 758 -17.50 -24.66 36.74
CA ILE A 758 -17.49 -24.51 38.20
C ILE A 758 -17.37 -25.87 38.91
N LYS A 759 -18.19 -26.85 38.54
CA LYS A 759 -18.17 -28.18 39.18
C LYS A 759 -16.84 -28.92 38.98
N SER A 760 -16.21 -28.74 37.82
CA SER A 760 -14.91 -29.34 37.52
C SER A 760 -13.80 -28.66 38.34
N LEU A 761 -13.83 -27.33 38.43
CA LEU A 761 -12.86 -26.54 39.19
C LEU A 761 -12.99 -26.74 40.70
N GLU A 762 -14.20 -26.87 41.24
CA GLU A 762 -14.43 -27.17 42.67
C GLU A 762 -13.77 -28.49 43.07
N ASN A 763 -13.87 -29.51 42.21
CA ASN A 763 -13.25 -30.80 42.44
C ASN A 763 -11.71 -30.77 42.29
N LEU A 764 -11.20 -30.02 41.31
CA LEU A 764 -9.77 -29.99 40.97
C LEU A 764 -8.96 -29.07 41.89
N LEU A 765 -9.43 -27.85 42.13
CA LEU A 765 -8.70 -26.81 42.87
C LEU A 765 -9.10 -26.74 44.35
N LYS A 766 -10.18 -27.42 44.75
CA LYS A 766 -10.77 -27.33 46.10
C LYS A 766 -11.11 -25.89 46.54
N VAL A 767 -11.37 -25.01 45.57
CA VAL A 767 -11.90 -23.66 45.79
C VAL A 767 -13.26 -23.55 45.13
N ASN A 768 -14.11 -22.67 45.64
CA ASN A 768 -15.40 -22.36 45.01
C ASN A 768 -15.24 -21.14 44.10
N PRO A 769 -15.19 -21.31 42.76
CA PRO A 769 -15.07 -20.20 41.84
C PRO A 769 -16.28 -19.28 41.94
N ILE A 770 -16.05 -17.97 41.90
CA ILE A 770 -17.11 -16.96 41.88
C ILE A 770 -17.33 -16.56 40.43
N MET A 771 -18.54 -16.79 39.91
CA MET A 771 -18.91 -16.30 38.59
C MET A 771 -19.11 -14.79 38.63
N ILE A 772 -18.42 -14.09 37.75
CA ILE A 772 -18.49 -12.64 37.58
C ILE A 772 -19.00 -12.36 36.19
N MET A 773 -20.03 -11.51 36.10
CA MET A 773 -20.43 -10.89 34.84
C MET A 773 -19.50 -9.70 34.61
N ALA A 774 -18.73 -9.77 33.53
CA ALA A 774 -17.76 -8.77 33.15
C ALA A 774 -18.12 -8.15 31.79
N ARG A 775 -17.71 -6.91 31.61
CA ARG A 775 -17.78 -6.17 30.35
C ARG A 775 -16.33 -5.97 29.88
N ASP A 776 -16.13 -6.03 28.57
CA ASP A 776 -14.79 -5.94 27.94
C ASP A 776 -14.08 -4.63 28.28
#